data_AF-K3UAM8-F1
#
_entry.id   AF-K3UAM8-F1
#
_cell.length_a   1.000
_cell.length_b   1.000
_cell.length_c   1.000
_cell.angle_alpha   90.00
_cell.angle_beta   90.00
_cell.angle_gamma   90.00
#
_symmetry.space_group_name_H-M   'P 1'
#
loop_
_entity.id
_entity.type
_entity.pdbx_description
1 polymer ?
#
loop_
_entity_poly.entity_id
_entity_poly.type
_entity_poly.pdbx_seq_one_letter_code
_entity_poly.pdbx_strand_id
1 'polypeptide(L)'
;MAEERCSDYRLSAASLQSYLRKTFNDDTIAVESTSGHYVFNLSEGCTLTEIATVLYELDSPANMSIHNYPIFDMIKSGQRSLPKDIAEAEPSERAYMALRASCDRQGNYPCNLMQRKQLKSTTERYRRQLNDEGDKLFNHDFEEIHFHELQDKGTGDHRRPFCHEYVVLTLLDYGTSVIRNTPSVQKHLHQDGRDPISRFVFIQAEHSRAPLNCSRDSFSHILSYHQVPPTFIDFVSAFGLTHYPTDYHMTGFDSDDTLAVKDPSKLLTIPTIGRSGREHRMQYLLRSAERDYASDGSRKWNIRQTAVYHTFDLIEGKALWINMKANSLLEDRIKEATADSAIMNSAAMGDLAESFSSTLTIHLIFLEWCDQDWRTCINDCETKIRSILAKAQTSRVDQPAEFNASAKRALVMNQAKTTGLSNYEKRSFSRPSIWQWTKRIFPKSPSGHGHQDFNEKERFRSAGEVGHTQGTQINNLNNLDTFSFDSIQQLHYLEEQLGSYHLVMELNRQAMHDIAERYRNLLSHRGCPEYLQIHCLADVEAFIQRIERIEKNLDIRMAQLDRILQYRNVQIGRIFTESSFGQSEKMERIAYKTEKETISMHVITCVTLAFLPAMFVATFFQSGLVEINQKATGVDNAVIFHGSAFGIFSAICFPLMAFTFFLWIIVFNYMARRARRRITMESV
;
A
#
# COMPACT_ATOMS: atom_id res chain seq x y z
N MET A 1 17.49 27.62 17.48
CA MET A 1 17.21 28.85 18.24
C MET A 1 16.17 29.65 17.48
N ALA A 2 14.90 29.49 17.88
CA ALA A 2 13.81 30.43 17.70
C ALA A 2 12.80 30.04 18.80
N GLU A 3 12.70 30.90 19.80
CA GLU A 3 11.95 30.71 21.03
C GLU A 3 10.43 30.81 20.83
N GLU A 4 9.76 30.14 21.75
CA GLU A 4 8.33 30.09 22.03
C GLU A 4 7.63 31.46 22.08
N ARG A 5 6.36 31.48 21.65
CA ARG A 5 5.31 32.30 22.25
C ARG A 5 4.02 31.48 22.30
N CYS A 6 3.79 30.82 23.43
CA CYS A 6 2.45 30.41 23.83
C CYS A 6 1.74 31.65 24.41
N SER A 7 0.51 31.94 23.99
CA SER A 7 -0.27 33.05 24.54
C SER A 7 -1.15 32.52 25.66
N ASP A 8 -0.94 33.05 26.88
CA ASP A 8 -1.71 32.74 28.08
C ASP A 8 -3.19 33.12 27.90
N TYR A 9 -4.07 32.12 27.75
CA TYR A 9 -5.51 32.32 27.92
C TYR A 9 -5.83 32.41 29.42
N ARG A 10 -5.88 33.64 29.97
CA ARG A 10 -6.46 33.86 31.30
C ARG A 10 -7.99 33.79 31.22
N LEU A 11 -8.57 32.69 31.73
CA LEU A 11 -10.03 32.55 31.92
C LEU A 11 -10.55 33.76 32.71
N SER A 12 -11.69 34.37 32.36
CA SER A 12 -12.25 35.49 33.12
C SER A 12 -13.05 35.02 34.35
N ALA A 13 -13.11 35.83 35.41
CA ALA A 13 -13.89 35.52 36.63
C ALA A 13 -15.36 35.17 36.31
N ALA A 14 -15.97 35.92 35.39
CA ALA A 14 -17.35 35.71 34.97
C ALA A 14 -17.55 34.37 34.23
N SER A 15 -16.56 33.97 33.42
CA SER A 15 -16.58 32.68 32.72
C SER A 15 -16.46 31.52 33.70
N LEU A 16 -15.57 31.63 34.69
CA LEU A 16 -15.40 30.63 35.73
C LEU A 16 -16.66 30.51 36.61
N GLN A 17 -17.28 31.64 36.96
CA GLN A 17 -18.52 31.66 37.75
C GLN A 17 -19.67 30.96 37.03
N SER A 18 -19.86 31.26 35.74
CA SER A 18 -20.91 30.63 34.93
C SER A 18 -20.69 29.11 34.80
N TYR A 19 -19.44 28.68 34.66
CA TYR A 19 -19.08 27.26 34.63
C TYR A 19 -19.38 26.57 35.97
N LEU A 20 -19.02 27.17 37.11
CA LEU A 20 -19.24 26.58 38.44
C LEU A 20 -20.73 26.49 38.78
N ARG A 21 -21.51 27.55 38.52
CA ARG A 21 -22.97 27.53 38.71
C ARG A 21 -23.64 26.41 37.92
N LYS A 22 -23.22 26.22 36.67
CA LYS A 22 -23.75 25.15 35.82
C LYS A 22 -23.31 23.76 36.29
N THR A 23 -22.06 23.62 36.73
CA THR A 23 -21.48 22.34 37.15
C THR A 23 -22.10 21.84 38.46
N PHE A 24 -22.34 22.74 39.41
CA PHE A 24 -22.91 22.40 40.72
C PHE A 24 -24.42 22.67 40.84
N ASN A 25 -25.04 23.23 39.79
CA ASN A 25 -26.46 23.60 39.74
C ASN A 25 -26.89 24.49 40.92
N ASP A 26 -26.03 25.46 41.28
CA ASP A 26 -26.21 26.40 42.40
C ASP A 26 -25.93 27.83 41.92
N ASP A 27 -26.96 28.68 41.89
CA ASP A 27 -26.88 30.07 41.43
C ASP A 27 -26.27 31.02 42.47
N THR A 28 -26.04 30.57 43.71
CA THR A 28 -25.46 31.39 44.79
C THR A 28 -23.94 31.49 44.72
N ILE A 29 -23.30 30.70 43.83
CA ILE A 29 -21.85 30.72 43.61
C ILE A 29 -21.43 32.06 42.97
N ALA A 30 -20.49 32.75 43.58
CA ALA A 30 -19.86 33.99 43.17
C ALA A 30 -18.35 33.78 43.07
N VAL A 31 -17.72 34.33 42.03
CA VAL A 31 -16.26 34.27 41.83
C VAL A 31 -15.71 35.69 41.86
N GLU A 32 -14.83 35.98 42.81
CA GLU A 32 -14.05 37.21 42.88
C GLU A 32 -12.62 36.97 42.41
N SER A 33 -12.07 37.89 41.61
CA SER A 33 -10.66 37.85 41.20
C SER A 33 -9.90 38.95 41.92
N THR A 34 -9.01 38.55 42.84
CA THR A 34 -8.10 39.48 43.52
C THR A 34 -6.67 39.12 43.14
N SER A 35 -5.96 40.06 42.50
CA SER A 35 -4.53 39.91 42.15
C SER A 35 -4.18 38.64 41.37
N GLY A 36 -5.08 38.15 40.50
CA GLY A 36 -4.85 36.97 39.66
C GLY A 36 -5.23 35.63 40.31
N HIS A 37 -5.75 35.63 41.53
CA HIS A 37 -6.34 34.46 42.19
C HIS A 37 -7.87 34.55 42.20
N TYR A 38 -8.53 33.43 41.91
CA TYR A 38 -9.98 33.30 41.98
C TYR A 38 -10.41 32.79 43.35
N VAL A 39 -11.31 33.51 44.00
CA VAL A 39 -11.95 33.10 45.25
C VAL A 39 -13.43 32.92 44.97
N PHE A 40 -14.01 31.80 45.39
CA PHE A 40 -15.44 31.53 45.20
C PHE A 40 -16.04 30.75 46.37
N ASN A 41 -17.32 30.97 46.62
CA ASN A 41 -18.10 30.26 47.64
C ASN A 41 -18.70 28.98 47.03
N LEU A 42 -18.42 27.83 47.65
CA LEU A 42 -19.10 26.56 47.39
C LEU A 42 -19.99 26.22 48.60
N SER A 43 -21.13 25.58 48.37
CA SER A 43 -22.00 25.04 49.43
C SER A 43 -21.27 23.97 50.26
N GLU A 44 -21.55 23.88 51.57
CA GLU A 44 -20.92 22.90 52.47
C GLU A 44 -21.02 21.47 51.91
N GLY A 45 -19.87 20.82 51.70
CA GLY A 45 -19.76 19.46 51.17
C GLY A 45 -19.23 19.33 49.74
N CYS A 46 -19.04 20.44 49.01
CA CYS A 46 -18.46 20.42 47.65
C CYS A 46 -16.96 20.79 47.67
N THR A 47 -16.09 19.97 47.06
CA THR A 47 -14.67 20.26 46.85
C THR A 47 -14.29 20.16 45.37
N LEU A 48 -13.45 21.08 44.89
CA LEU A 48 -12.80 20.96 43.59
C LEU A 48 -11.56 20.09 43.74
N THR A 49 -11.57 18.90 43.13
CA THR A 49 -10.38 18.05 43.04
C THR A 49 -9.33 18.72 42.14
N GLU A 50 -8.21 19.14 42.72
CA GLU A 50 -7.09 19.83 42.08
C GLU A 50 -6.30 18.96 41.08
N ILE A 51 -5.93 19.57 39.95
CA ILE A 51 -4.88 19.13 39.02
C ILE A 51 -3.84 20.27 38.89
N ALA A 52 -2.57 19.86 38.77
CA ALA A 52 -1.34 20.59 38.39
C ALA A 52 -0.53 21.21 39.57
N THR A 53 0.81 21.22 39.62
CA THR A 53 1.85 21.24 38.57
C THR A 53 3.21 20.86 39.20
N VAL A 54 4.11 20.23 38.44
CA VAL A 54 5.57 20.13 38.73
C VAL A 54 6.29 21.18 37.91
N LEU A 55 7.23 21.96 38.50
CA LEU A 55 8.50 22.38 37.88
C LEU A 55 9.41 23.14 38.88
N TYR A 56 10.72 22.82 38.79
CA TYR A 56 11.94 23.37 39.44
C TYR A 56 12.29 22.96 40.88
N GLU A 57 13.32 22.10 41.00
CA GLU A 57 14.63 22.47 41.55
C GLU A 57 15.69 21.38 41.27
N LEU A 58 16.83 21.80 40.70
CA LEU A 58 18.09 21.07 40.59
C LEU A 58 19.01 21.59 41.69
N ASP A 59 19.60 20.74 42.54
CA ASP A 59 21.07 20.72 42.71
C ASP A 59 21.62 19.56 43.57
N SER A 60 22.63 18.89 42.99
CA SER A 60 23.89 18.42 43.61
C SER A 60 24.00 17.14 44.50
N PRO A 61 25.21 16.51 44.58
CA PRO A 61 25.41 15.06 44.37
C PRO A 61 26.05 14.28 45.54
N ALA A 62 26.01 12.94 45.52
CA ALA A 62 27.16 12.05 45.81
C ALA A 62 26.82 10.54 45.91
N ASN A 63 27.77 9.76 45.37
CA ASN A 63 28.21 8.40 45.70
C ASN A 63 27.45 7.12 45.25
N MET A 64 28.17 6.40 44.38
CA MET A 64 28.08 4.98 44.03
C MET A 64 28.02 4.06 45.26
N SER A 65 27.17 3.03 45.16
CA SER A 65 27.61 1.65 45.42
C SER A 65 26.69 0.66 44.70
N ILE A 66 27.32 -0.37 44.17
CA ILE A 66 26.80 -1.46 43.34
C ILE A 66 26.31 -2.57 44.28
N HIS A 67 25.05 -3.01 44.14
CA HIS A 67 24.60 -4.42 44.12
C HIS A 67 23.10 -4.57 44.45
N ASN A 68 22.43 -5.39 43.63
CA ASN A 68 21.14 -6.09 43.80
C ASN A 68 19.83 -5.36 43.41
N TYR A 69 19.14 -5.94 42.43
CA TYR A 69 17.72 -5.75 42.06
C TYR A 69 17.19 -7.07 41.47
N PRO A 70 15.86 -7.31 41.40
CA PRO A 70 14.80 -6.83 42.29
C PRO A 70 13.75 -7.90 42.62
N ILE A 71 13.29 -7.95 43.89
CA ILE A 71 11.88 -8.18 44.23
C ILE A 71 11.61 -7.26 45.42
N PHE A 72 10.61 -6.36 45.29
CA PHE A 72 10.21 -5.31 46.23
C PHE A 72 11.22 -4.17 46.50
N ASP A 73 11.16 -3.12 45.67
CA ASP A 73 11.56 -1.76 46.08
C ASP A 73 10.43 -0.79 45.74
N MET A 74 9.46 -0.68 46.65
CA MET A 74 8.49 0.44 46.69
C MET A 74 8.67 1.28 47.97
N ILE A 75 9.88 1.28 48.54
CA ILE A 75 10.21 2.11 49.72
C ILE A 75 11.55 2.80 49.46
N LYS A 76 11.58 3.80 48.56
CA LYS A 76 12.55 4.92 48.53
C LYS A 76 12.33 5.82 47.31
N SER A 77 11.18 6.47 47.26
CA SER A 77 11.08 7.85 46.76
C SER A 77 9.97 8.51 47.56
N GLY A 78 10.29 9.56 48.31
CA GLY A 78 9.33 10.21 49.19
C GLY A 78 8.16 10.79 48.40
N GLN A 79 7.04 10.06 48.37
CA GLN A 79 5.67 10.58 48.24
C GLN A 79 4.66 9.43 48.48
N ARG A 80 3.88 9.58 49.55
CA ARG A 80 2.77 8.75 50.08
C ARG A 80 3.07 7.26 50.30
N SER A 81 3.21 6.91 51.59
CA SER A 81 3.04 5.56 52.13
C SER A 81 1.80 4.87 51.55
N LEU A 82 1.91 3.58 51.19
CA LEU A 82 0.76 2.71 50.93
C LEU A 82 -0.28 2.86 52.07
N PRO A 83 -1.59 2.91 51.77
CA PRO A 83 -2.62 2.82 52.80
C PRO A 83 -2.37 1.61 53.70
N LYS A 84 -2.49 1.79 55.02
CA LYS A 84 -2.29 0.71 56.02
C LYS A 84 -3.12 -0.55 55.70
N ASP A 85 -4.25 -0.38 55.03
CA ASP A 85 -5.20 -1.43 54.64
C ASP A 85 -4.63 -2.48 53.67
N ILE A 86 -3.57 -2.17 52.88
CA ILE A 86 -3.03 -3.11 51.88
C ILE A 86 -2.01 -4.09 52.51
N ALA A 87 -1.33 -3.68 53.59
CA ALA A 87 -0.33 -4.53 54.24
C ALA A 87 -0.98 -5.67 55.05
N GLU A 88 -2.22 -5.47 55.50
CA GLU A 88 -3.01 -6.40 56.33
C GLU A 88 -3.89 -7.36 55.51
N ALA A 89 -4.01 -7.16 54.19
CA ALA A 89 -4.84 -7.98 53.30
C ALA A 89 -4.17 -9.32 52.92
N GLU A 90 -5.00 -10.35 52.66
CA GLU A 90 -4.55 -11.66 52.20
C GLU A 90 -3.71 -11.54 50.90
N PRO A 91 -2.68 -12.39 50.68
CA PRO A 91 -1.83 -12.31 49.49
C PRO A 91 -2.59 -12.29 48.15
N SER A 92 -3.71 -13.00 48.06
CA SER A 92 -4.58 -13.04 46.87
C SER A 92 -5.30 -11.70 46.63
N GLU A 93 -5.79 -11.05 47.69
CA GLU A 93 -6.43 -9.73 47.61
C GLU A 93 -5.41 -8.64 47.27
N ARG A 94 -4.19 -8.73 47.81
CA ARG A 94 -3.10 -7.80 47.49
C ARG A 94 -2.74 -7.80 46.02
N ALA A 95 -2.70 -8.95 45.36
CA ALA A 95 -2.42 -9.05 43.92
C ALA A 95 -3.49 -8.32 43.08
N TYR A 96 -4.77 -8.47 43.44
CA TYR A 96 -5.87 -7.79 42.76
C TYR A 96 -5.89 -6.28 43.04
N MET A 97 -5.62 -5.85 44.28
CA MET A 97 -5.46 -4.44 44.61
C MET A 97 -4.32 -3.80 43.82
N ALA A 98 -3.20 -4.51 43.65
CA ALA A 98 -2.09 -4.05 42.83
C ALA A 98 -2.45 -3.95 41.34
N LEU A 99 -3.26 -4.89 40.82
CA LEU A 99 -3.82 -4.80 39.47
C LEU A 99 -4.72 -3.57 39.32
N ARG A 100 -5.62 -3.33 40.28
CA ARG A 100 -6.50 -2.16 40.26
C ARG A 100 -5.69 -0.86 40.29
N ALA A 101 -4.69 -0.75 41.17
CA ALA A 101 -3.79 0.41 41.21
C ALA A 101 -2.91 0.55 39.95
N SER A 102 -2.64 -0.53 39.22
CA SER A 102 -2.04 -0.48 37.88
C SER A 102 -3.03 0.12 36.89
N CYS A 103 -4.28 -0.34 36.89
CA CYS A 103 -5.35 0.14 36.01
C CYS A 103 -5.75 1.60 36.27
N ASP A 104 -5.73 2.07 37.53
CA ASP A 104 -5.97 3.48 37.85
C ASP A 104 -4.92 4.41 37.21
N ARG A 105 -3.74 3.87 36.90
CA ARG A 105 -2.65 4.55 36.18
C ARG A 105 -2.65 4.23 34.67
N GLN A 106 -3.80 3.88 34.10
CA GLN A 106 -3.97 3.50 32.68
C GLN A 106 -3.34 4.50 31.69
N GLY A 107 -3.35 5.81 31.98
CA GLY A 107 -2.74 6.82 31.11
C GLY A 107 -1.22 6.66 30.93
N ASN A 108 -0.57 5.89 31.82
CA ASN A 108 0.84 5.55 31.72
C ASN A 108 1.11 4.24 30.98
N TYR A 109 0.10 3.53 30.47
CA TYR A 109 0.32 2.30 29.72
C TYR A 109 1.28 2.52 28.54
N PRO A 110 2.26 1.62 28.34
CA PRO A 110 2.49 0.33 29.02
C PRO A 110 3.40 0.36 30.26
N CYS A 111 3.78 1.54 30.76
CA CYS A 111 4.67 1.67 31.92
C CYS A 111 4.02 1.26 33.25
N ASN A 112 2.69 1.19 33.33
CA ASN A 112 1.95 0.79 34.53
C ASN A 112 1.84 -0.74 34.72
N LEU A 113 2.24 -1.55 33.73
CA LEU A 113 2.18 -3.02 33.80
C LEU A 113 2.94 -3.58 35.01
N MET A 114 2.36 -4.59 35.66
CA MET A 114 2.87 -5.21 36.89
C MET A 114 4.09 -6.08 36.61
N GLN A 115 4.05 -6.87 35.54
CA GLN A 115 5.18 -7.69 35.08
C GLN A 115 5.92 -6.99 33.95
N ARG A 116 7.02 -6.32 34.29
CA ARG A 116 7.92 -5.75 33.28
C ARG A 116 8.91 -6.81 32.79
N LYS A 117 8.61 -7.42 31.64
CA LYS A 117 9.59 -8.23 30.90
C LYS A 117 10.59 -7.37 30.10
N GLN A 118 10.25 -6.10 29.86
CA GLN A 118 11.03 -5.18 29.04
C GLN A 118 11.72 -4.08 29.86
N LEU A 119 12.74 -3.48 29.25
CA LEU A 119 13.44 -2.31 29.80
C LEU A 119 12.48 -1.13 29.95
N LYS A 120 12.71 -0.30 30.99
CA LYS A 120 11.94 0.92 31.23
C LYS A 120 11.95 1.86 30.02
N SER A 121 13.10 2.02 29.37
CA SER A 121 13.26 2.82 28.16
C SER A 121 12.38 2.32 27.01
N THR A 122 12.24 1.00 26.84
CA THR A 122 11.39 0.39 25.82
C THR A 122 9.91 0.68 26.09
N THR A 123 9.43 0.43 27.32
CA THR A 123 8.02 0.73 27.66
C THR A 123 7.68 2.21 27.52
N GLU A 124 8.65 3.08 27.83
CA GLU A 124 8.48 4.53 27.73
C GLU A 124 8.46 5.00 26.27
N ARG A 125 9.23 4.36 25.37
CA ARG A 125 9.14 4.59 23.93
C ARG A 125 7.72 4.30 23.41
N TYR A 126 7.17 3.15 23.78
CA TYR A 126 5.80 2.76 23.39
C TYR A 126 4.74 3.69 23.97
N ARG A 127 4.90 4.14 25.21
CA ARG A 127 4.01 5.13 25.82
C ARG A 127 3.98 6.44 25.03
N ARG A 128 5.15 6.93 24.62
CA ARG A 128 5.26 8.14 23.78
C ARG A 128 4.62 7.93 22.42
N GLN A 129 4.90 6.82 21.75
CA GLN A 129 4.29 6.48 20.47
C GLN A 129 2.76 6.50 20.54
N LEU A 130 2.14 5.89 21.56
CA LEU A 130 0.69 5.93 21.73
C LEU A 130 0.12 7.33 22.00
N ASN A 131 0.91 8.21 22.63
CA ASN A 131 0.49 9.58 22.89
C ASN A 131 0.65 10.45 21.64
N ASP A 132 1.77 10.31 20.92
CA ASP A 132 2.08 11.06 19.70
C ASP A 132 1.12 10.69 18.56
N GLU A 133 0.69 9.41 18.48
CA GLU A 133 -0.27 8.93 17.48
C GLU A 133 -1.73 8.93 17.98
N GLY A 134 -2.00 9.46 19.17
CA GLY A 134 -3.31 9.35 19.83
C GLY A 134 -4.47 9.87 18.97
N ASP A 135 -4.33 11.08 18.42
CA ASP A 135 -5.34 11.75 17.58
C ASP A 135 -5.58 11.02 16.25
N LYS A 136 -4.57 10.29 15.77
CA LYS A 136 -4.65 9.50 14.54
C LYS A 136 -5.34 8.16 14.82
N LEU A 137 -5.00 7.53 15.93
CA LEU A 137 -5.35 6.14 16.21
C LEU A 137 -6.74 5.99 16.84
N PHE A 138 -7.14 6.93 17.70
CA PHE A 138 -8.34 6.84 18.52
C PHE A 138 -9.38 7.89 18.13
N ASN A 139 -10.65 7.53 18.22
CA ASN A 139 -11.75 8.46 18.04
C ASN A 139 -12.08 9.12 19.38
N HIS A 140 -11.95 10.44 19.45
CA HIS A 140 -12.22 11.22 20.67
C HIS A 140 -13.71 11.45 20.92
N ASP A 141 -14.51 11.44 19.85
CA ASP A 141 -15.93 11.79 19.90
C ASP A 141 -16.85 10.56 19.95
N PHE A 142 -16.33 9.39 19.58
CA PHE A 142 -17.09 8.15 19.49
C PHE A 142 -16.35 6.97 20.08
N GLU A 143 -17.03 6.25 20.97
CA GLU A 143 -16.54 5.02 21.57
C GLU A 143 -17.62 3.95 21.49
N GLU A 144 -17.26 2.78 20.97
CA GLU A 144 -18.09 1.60 20.97
C GLU A 144 -17.22 0.34 20.95
N ILE A 145 -17.10 -0.30 22.12
CA ILE A 145 -16.30 -1.51 22.34
C ILE A 145 -17.26 -2.65 22.62
N HIS A 146 -17.13 -3.74 21.87
CA HIS A 146 -18.02 -4.90 21.98
C HIS A 146 -17.32 -6.00 22.77
N PHE A 147 -18.00 -6.46 23.82
CA PHE A 147 -17.58 -7.60 24.62
C PHE A 147 -18.51 -8.77 24.31
N HIS A 148 -17.93 -9.95 24.14
CA HIS A 148 -18.65 -11.21 24.02
C HIS A 148 -17.98 -12.22 24.95
N GLU A 149 -18.71 -12.66 25.98
CA GLU A 149 -18.12 -13.33 27.14
C GLU A 149 -18.88 -14.59 27.51
N LEU A 150 -18.16 -15.68 27.77
CA LEU A 150 -18.73 -16.89 28.35
C LEU A 150 -18.73 -16.78 29.87
N GLN A 151 -19.92 -16.59 30.44
CA GLN A 151 -20.09 -16.45 31.88
C GLN A 151 -20.80 -17.66 32.48
N ASP A 152 -20.50 -17.95 33.75
CA ASP A 152 -21.24 -18.92 34.55
C ASP A 152 -22.50 -18.24 35.11
N LYS A 153 -23.68 -18.57 34.57
CA LYS A 153 -24.97 -18.06 35.06
C LYS A 153 -25.48 -18.82 36.31
N GLY A 154 -24.66 -19.68 36.91
CA GLY A 154 -25.01 -20.44 38.11
C GLY A 154 -25.41 -19.54 39.29
N THR A 155 -26.67 -19.66 39.71
CA THR A 155 -27.20 -18.99 40.90
C THR A 155 -26.45 -19.42 42.18
N GLY A 156 -25.67 -18.50 42.76
CA GLY A 156 -25.74 -18.26 44.21
C GLY A 156 -24.72 -18.88 45.17
N ASP A 157 -23.70 -19.65 44.75
CA ASP A 157 -22.65 -20.07 45.70
C ASP A 157 -21.24 -20.10 45.06
N HIS A 158 -20.53 -18.97 45.18
CA HIS A 158 -19.27 -18.69 44.48
C HIS A 158 -18.02 -19.21 45.23
N ARG A 159 -18.19 -20.16 46.17
CA ARG A 159 -17.12 -20.68 47.06
C ARG A 159 -16.75 -22.15 46.83
N ARG A 160 -16.56 -22.58 45.58
CA ARG A 160 -15.84 -23.85 45.34
C ARG A 160 -14.62 -23.62 44.43
N PRO A 161 -13.42 -24.06 44.86
CA PRO A 161 -12.30 -24.23 43.94
C PRO A 161 -12.66 -25.29 42.91
N PHE A 162 -12.11 -25.18 41.70
CA PHE A 162 -12.12 -26.23 40.70
C PHE A 162 -11.44 -27.48 41.26
N CYS A 163 -12.22 -28.36 41.88
CA CYS A 163 -11.81 -29.71 42.22
C CYS A 163 -12.48 -30.64 41.22
N HIS A 164 -11.67 -31.43 40.54
CA HIS A 164 -12.12 -32.57 39.76
C HIS A 164 -13.06 -33.41 40.61
N GLU A 165 -14.36 -33.39 40.30
CA GLU A 165 -15.39 -34.40 40.58
C GLU A 165 -16.76 -33.69 40.73
N TYR A 166 -17.69 -34.07 39.84
CA TYR A 166 -19.04 -33.51 39.59
C TYR A 166 -19.13 -32.21 38.78
N VAL A 167 -19.46 -32.40 37.49
CA VAL A 167 -20.08 -31.38 36.62
C VAL A 167 -21.42 -31.00 37.23
N VAL A 168 -21.44 -29.93 38.03
CA VAL A 168 -22.67 -29.17 38.22
C VAL A 168 -22.96 -28.56 36.85
N LEU A 169 -24.15 -28.81 36.31
CA LEU A 169 -24.66 -28.19 35.08
C LEU A 169 -24.74 -26.66 35.30
N THR A 170 -23.61 -25.99 35.21
CA THR A 170 -23.54 -24.54 35.10
C THR A 170 -24.09 -24.20 33.73
N LEU A 171 -25.11 -23.33 33.71
CA LEU A 171 -25.66 -22.79 32.46
C LEU A 171 -24.65 -21.78 31.92
N LEU A 172 -23.58 -22.30 31.32
CA LEU A 172 -22.61 -21.52 30.59
C LEU A 172 -23.28 -20.98 29.33
N ASP A 173 -23.30 -19.66 29.20
CA ASP A 173 -23.91 -19.01 28.05
C ASP A 173 -23.15 -17.74 27.70
N TYR A 174 -23.07 -17.45 26.41
CA TYR A 174 -22.37 -16.28 25.92
C TYR A 174 -23.25 -15.04 26.03
N GLY A 175 -22.76 -14.03 26.75
CA GLY A 175 -23.36 -12.70 26.84
C GLY A 175 -22.63 -11.72 25.92
N THR A 176 -23.38 -10.83 25.24
CA THR A 176 -22.80 -9.70 24.51
C THR A 176 -23.16 -8.39 25.18
N SER A 177 -22.17 -7.52 25.35
CA SER A 177 -22.36 -6.16 25.87
C SER A 177 -21.59 -5.15 25.03
N VAL A 178 -22.24 -4.01 24.75
CA VAL A 178 -21.65 -2.90 24.00
C VAL A 178 -21.43 -1.74 24.94
N ILE A 179 -20.18 -1.28 25.05
CA ILE A 179 -19.77 -0.25 26.01
C ILE A 179 -19.29 0.98 25.25
N ARG A 180 -19.73 2.17 25.69
CA ARG A 180 -19.53 3.43 24.95
C ARG A 180 -18.80 4.53 25.74
N ASN A 181 -18.16 4.19 26.86
CA ASN A 181 -17.37 5.14 27.66
C ASN A 181 -16.43 4.44 28.64
N THR A 182 -15.33 5.11 28.97
CA THR A 182 -14.29 4.62 29.90
C THR A 182 -14.82 4.18 31.26
N PRO A 183 -15.64 4.97 32.00
CA PRO A 183 -16.12 4.54 33.32
C PRO A 183 -16.92 3.24 33.27
N SER A 184 -17.68 3.01 32.19
CA SER A 184 -18.43 1.77 31.99
C SER A 184 -17.52 0.60 31.66
N VAL A 185 -16.43 0.81 30.90
CA VAL A 185 -15.39 -0.22 30.67
C VAL A 185 -14.74 -0.62 31.99
N GLN A 186 -14.33 0.37 32.80
CA GLN A 186 -13.75 0.14 34.12
C GLN A 186 -14.70 -0.64 35.02
N LYS A 187 -15.97 -0.23 35.05
CA LYS A 187 -16.99 -0.93 35.83
C LYS A 187 -17.15 -2.38 35.35
N HIS A 188 -17.31 -2.60 34.05
CA HIS A 188 -17.54 -3.92 33.46
C HIS A 188 -16.39 -4.90 33.76
N LEU A 189 -15.14 -4.50 33.57
CA LEU A 189 -13.99 -5.37 33.83
C LEU A 189 -13.83 -5.73 35.30
N HIS A 190 -14.32 -4.90 36.22
CA HIS A 190 -14.21 -5.10 37.66
C HIS A 190 -15.52 -5.61 38.34
N GLN A 191 -16.59 -5.88 37.58
CA GLN A 191 -17.94 -6.08 38.14
C GLN A 191 -18.15 -7.46 38.80
N ASP A 192 -17.64 -8.53 38.19
CA ASP A 192 -18.09 -9.90 38.50
C ASP A 192 -17.17 -10.67 39.45
N GLY A 193 -16.14 -10.02 39.98
CA GLY A 193 -15.18 -10.61 40.92
C GLY A 193 -14.31 -11.74 40.34
N ARG A 194 -14.66 -12.30 39.17
CA ARG A 194 -13.91 -13.28 38.39
C ARG A 194 -13.87 -12.91 36.92
N ASP A 195 -12.75 -13.23 36.27
CA ASP A 195 -12.72 -13.17 34.81
C ASP A 195 -13.61 -14.28 34.22
N PRO A 196 -14.30 -14.03 33.09
CA PRO A 196 -15.08 -15.03 32.38
C PRO A 196 -14.18 -16.16 31.86
N ILE A 197 -14.81 -17.29 31.49
CA ILE A 197 -14.08 -18.45 30.91
C ILE A 197 -13.49 -18.07 29.56
N SER A 198 -14.24 -17.34 28.74
CA SER A 198 -13.78 -16.82 27.45
C SER A 198 -14.23 -15.37 27.32
N ARG A 199 -13.32 -14.47 26.95
CA ARG A 199 -13.60 -13.05 26.70
C ARG A 199 -13.11 -12.66 25.32
N PHE A 200 -14.02 -12.15 24.51
CA PHE A 200 -13.70 -11.45 23.28
C PHE A 200 -13.94 -9.96 23.46
N VAL A 201 -12.95 -9.16 23.09
CA VAL A 201 -13.00 -7.70 23.04
C VAL A 201 -12.79 -7.29 21.59
N PHE A 202 -13.84 -6.76 20.96
CA PHE A 202 -13.77 -6.25 19.60
C PHE A 202 -13.67 -4.72 19.63
N ILE A 203 -12.59 -4.22 19.05
CA ILE A 203 -12.33 -2.80 18.87
C ILE A 203 -12.39 -2.53 17.36
N GLN A 204 -13.50 -1.95 16.92
CA GLN A 204 -13.76 -1.76 15.50
C GLN A 204 -13.31 -0.39 14.99
N ALA A 205 -13.31 -0.22 13.67
CA ALA A 205 -13.21 1.08 13.00
C ALA A 205 -14.21 1.11 11.83
N GLU A 206 -14.67 2.28 11.42
CA GLU A 206 -15.63 2.43 10.30
C GLU A 206 -15.09 1.83 8.98
N HIS A 207 -13.80 2.04 8.72
CA HIS A 207 -13.08 1.46 7.60
C HIS A 207 -11.58 1.32 7.92
N SER A 208 -10.80 0.65 7.08
CA SER A 208 -9.40 0.27 7.37
C SER A 208 -8.46 1.45 7.63
N ARG A 209 -8.90 2.67 7.33
CA ARG A 209 -8.14 3.92 7.46
C ARG A 209 -8.78 4.93 8.41
N ALA A 210 -9.76 4.49 9.21
CA ALA A 210 -10.43 5.32 10.20
C ALA A 210 -9.74 5.12 11.57
N PRO A 211 -9.84 6.11 12.47
CA PRO A 211 -9.55 5.89 13.88
C PRO A 211 -10.35 4.71 14.44
N LEU A 212 -9.79 4.03 15.43
CA LEU A 212 -10.48 3.01 16.19
C LEU A 212 -11.64 3.66 16.97
N ASN A 213 -12.77 2.98 17.04
CA ASN A 213 -13.98 3.38 17.77
C ASN A 213 -13.79 3.21 19.29
N CYS A 214 -12.66 3.64 19.83
CA CYS A 214 -12.38 3.63 21.24
C CYS A 214 -11.54 4.85 21.65
N SER A 215 -11.73 5.30 22.88
CA SER A 215 -10.88 6.32 23.46
C SER A 215 -9.50 5.75 23.83
N ARG A 216 -8.49 6.63 23.85
CA ARG A 216 -7.13 6.32 24.33
C ARG A 216 -7.17 5.68 25.72
N ASP A 217 -8.06 6.17 26.59
CA ASP A 217 -8.23 5.75 27.98
C ASP A 217 -8.85 4.36 28.11
N SER A 218 -9.96 4.07 27.42
CA SER A 218 -10.58 2.75 27.42
C SER A 218 -9.65 1.68 26.87
N PHE A 219 -8.97 1.99 25.75
CA PHE A 219 -7.95 1.13 25.19
C PHE A 219 -6.85 0.82 26.22
N SER A 220 -6.30 1.87 26.83
CA SER A 220 -5.28 1.75 27.87
C SER A 220 -5.74 0.92 29.06
N HIS A 221 -6.99 1.10 29.49
CA HIS A 221 -7.57 0.40 30.62
C HIS A 221 -7.70 -1.10 30.35
N ILE A 222 -8.25 -1.46 29.18
CA ILE A 222 -8.40 -2.87 28.76
C ILE A 222 -7.04 -3.55 28.72
N LEU A 223 -6.04 -2.93 28.07
CA LEU A 223 -4.71 -3.51 27.96
C LEU A 223 -3.99 -3.59 29.31
N SER A 224 -4.21 -2.61 30.20
CA SER A 224 -3.68 -2.64 31.57
C SER A 224 -4.35 -3.74 32.41
N TYR A 225 -5.67 -3.86 32.35
CA TYR A 225 -6.40 -4.89 33.10
C TYR A 225 -5.97 -6.31 32.72
N HIS A 226 -5.75 -6.54 31.42
CA HIS A 226 -5.32 -7.82 30.89
C HIS A 226 -3.79 -8.00 30.86
N GLN A 227 -3.03 -7.02 31.32
CA GLN A 227 -1.56 -7.03 31.36
C GLN A 227 -0.93 -7.35 29.98
N VAL A 228 -1.51 -6.79 28.93
CA VAL A 228 -1.09 -6.98 27.53
C VAL A 228 0.31 -6.40 27.34
N PRO A 229 1.23 -7.13 26.69
CA PRO A 229 2.59 -6.64 26.48
C PRO A 229 2.61 -5.43 25.54
N PRO A 230 3.57 -4.51 25.75
CA PRO A 230 3.74 -3.34 24.91
C PRO A 230 4.05 -3.64 23.44
N THR A 231 4.60 -4.81 23.11
CA THR A 231 4.83 -5.21 21.71
C THR A 231 3.54 -5.27 20.89
N PHE A 232 2.39 -5.44 21.54
CA PHE A 232 1.11 -5.40 20.83
C PHE A 232 0.86 -4.06 20.13
N ILE A 233 1.42 -2.95 20.63
CA ILE A 233 1.27 -1.61 20.06
C ILE A 233 1.81 -1.55 18.61
N ASP A 234 2.83 -2.36 18.28
CA ASP A 234 3.34 -2.44 16.91
C ASP A 234 2.25 -2.93 15.93
N PHE A 235 1.38 -3.84 16.37
CA PHE A 235 0.26 -4.35 15.58
C PHE A 235 -0.88 -3.34 15.48
N VAL A 236 -1.11 -2.58 16.56
CA VAL A 236 -2.14 -1.53 16.61
C VAL A 236 -1.77 -0.34 15.73
N SER A 237 -0.49 -0.04 15.58
CA SER A 237 0.02 1.08 14.76
C SER A 237 -0.32 0.93 13.26
N ALA A 238 -0.71 -0.27 12.83
CA ALA A 238 -1.23 -0.49 11.48
C ALA A 238 -2.58 0.23 11.24
N PHE A 239 -3.32 0.58 12.30
CA PHE A 239 -4.65 1.21 12.24
C PHE A 239 -4.59 2.74 12.42
N GLY A 240 -5.75 3.38 12.27
CA GLY A 240 -5.91 4.82 12.45
C GLY A 240 -6.03 5.61 11.15
N LEU A 241 -6.19 6.92 11.30
CA LEU A 241 -6.38 7.86 10.21
C LEU A 241 -5.16 7.91 9.29
N THR A 242 -5.32 7.46 8.04
CA THR A 242 -4.21 7.42 7.08
C THR A 242 -4.66 7.78 5.67
N HIS A 243 -3.79 8.50 4.93
CA HIS A 243 -3.99 8.79 3.50
C HIS A 243 -3.57 7.62 2.58
N TYR A 244 -2.62 6.81 3.04
CA TYR A 244 -2.15 5.60 2.37
C TYR A 244 -2.06 4.47 3.39
N PRO A 245 -2.27 3.20 3.00
CA PRO A 245 -2.07 2.07 3.90
C PRO A 245 -0.66 2.11 4.51
N THR A 246 -0.57 2.28 5.84
CA THR A 246 0.69 2.19 6.59
C THR A 246 1.03 0.72 6.85
N ASP A 247 2.31 0.44 7.06
CA ASP A 247 2.83 -0.89 7.39
C ASP A 247 2.40 -2.02 6.43
N TYR A 248 2.14 -1.67 5.18
CA TYR A 248 1.68 -2.60 4.15
C TYR A 248 2.63 -3.79 3.93
N HIS A 249 3.93 -3.58 4.21
CA HIS A 249 5.00 -4.58 4.05
C HIS A 249 5.38 -5.29 5.36
N MET A 250 4.67 -5.01 6.45
CA MET A 250 4.96 -5.61 7.76
C MET A 250 4.15 -6.89 7.93
N THR A 251 4.84 -8.01 8.21
CA THR A 251 4.23 -9.16 8.87
C THR A 251 4.35 -8.99 10.37
N GLY A 252 3.35 -9.44 11.11
CA GLY A 252 3.37 -9.40 12.55
C GLY A 252 3.08 -10.80 13.09
N PHE A 253 4.04 -11.36 13.80
CA PHE A 253 3.83 -12.47 14.74
C PHE A 253 4.77 -12.26 15.92
N ASP A 254 4.23 -12.38 17.13
CA ASP A 254 4.99 -12.44 18.36
C ASP A 254 4.24 -13.33 19.35
N SER A 255 4.98 -14.07 20.17
CA SER A 255 4.38 -15.00 21.11
C SER A 255 5.33 -15.31 22.24
N ASP A 256 4.81 -15.32 23.46
CA ASP A 256 5.54 -15.66 24.67
C ASP A 256 4.68 -16.53 25.59
N ASP A 257 5.31 -17.18 26.55
CA ASP A 257 4.61 -17.95 27.58
C ASP A 257 5.37 -17.86 28.90
N THR A 258 4.77 -18.42 29.94
CA THR A 258 5.39 -18.52 31.26
C THR A 258 5.74 -19.96 31.63
N LEU A 259 5.77 -20.89 30.66
CA LEU A 259 6.01 -22.32 30.89
C LEU A 259 7.41 -22.63 31.41
N ALA A 260 8.41 -21.87 30.98
CA ALA A 260 9.80 -22.03 31.42
C ALA A 260 10.06 -21.47 32.84
N VAL A 261 9.11 -20.74 33.42
CA VAL A 261 9.25 -20.15 34.76
C VAL A 261 9.09 -21.24 35.82
N LYS A 262 10.21 -21.63 36.43
CA LYS A 262 10.26 -22.66 37.48
C LYS A 262 9.79 -22.17 38.85
N ASP A 263 10.05 -20.90 39.15
CA ASP A 263 9.75 -20.28 40.44
C ASP A 263 8.35 -19.65 40.41
N PRO A 264 7.36 -20.21 41.13
CA PRO A 264 5.99 -19.69 41.12
C PRO A 264 5.87 -18.25 41.63
N SER A 265 6.81 -17.79 42.47
CA SER A 265 6.79 -16.41 42.98
C SER A 265 7.03 -15.34 41.91
N LYS A 266 7.55 -15.75 40.74
CA LYS A 266 7.77 -14.87 39.58
C LYS A 266 6.56 -14.80 38.65
N LEU A 267 5.57 -15.67 38.83
CA LEU A 267 4.32 -15.64 38.09
C LEU A 267 3.38 -14.57 38.65
N LEU A 268 2.64 -13.90 37.79
CA LEU A 268 1.61 -12.96 38.20
C LEU A 268 0.34 -13.75 38.45
N THR A 269 0.22 -14.27 39.67
CA THR A 269 -0.96 -15.00 40.09
C THR A 269 -1.97 -14.01 40.67
N ILE A 270 -3.22 -14.07 40.21
CA ILE A 270 -4.32 -13.25 40.74
C ILE A 270 -5.52 -14.18 40.99
N PRO A 271 -5.51 -14.94 42.10
CA PRO A 271 -6.50 -15.99 42.34
C PRO A 271 -7.93 -15.45 42.49
N THR A 272 -8.10 -14.21 42.99
CA THR A 272 -9.42 -13.60 43.16
C THR A 272 -10.20 -13.58 41.86
N ILE A 273 -9.55 -13.27 40.74
CA ILE A 273 -10.16 -13.27 39.41
C ILE A 273 -9.92 -14.56 38.61
N GLY A 274 -9.30 -15.57 39.22
CA GLY A 274 -8.99 -16.86 38.60
C GLY A 274 -7.92 -16.78 37.51
N ARG A 275 -6.80 -16.08 37.77
CA ARG A 275 -5.60 -16.11 36.90
C ARG A 275 -4.48 -16.86 37.61
N SER A 276 -4.02 -17.95 37.02
CA SER A 276 -2.92 -18.77 37.54
C SER A 276 -1.54 -18.17 37.22
N GLY A 277 -1.47 -17.26 36.24
CA GLY A 277 -0.22 -16.70 35.73
C GLY A 277 0.56 -17.65 34.81
N ARG A 278 0.09 -18.89 34.62
CA ARG A 278 0.62 -19.84 33.62
C ARG A 278 -0.12 -19.65 32.30
N GLU A 279 0.42 -18.78 31.46
CA GLU A 279 -0.26 -18.30 30.27
C GLU A 279 0.55 -18.61 29.02
N HIS A 280 -0.15 -19.04 27.97
CA HIS A 280 0.32 -18.96 26.60
C HIS A 280 -0.24 -17.69 25.97
N ARG A 281 0.60 -16.89 25.32
CA ARG A 281 0.19 -15.63 24.69
C ARG A 281 0.66 -15.57 23.25
N MET A 282 -0.15 -14.98 22.40
CA MET A 282 0.15 -14.88 20.99
C MET A 282 -0.49 -13.64 20.40
N GLN A 283 0.23 -12.99 19.49
CA GLN A 283 -0.26 -11.84 18.75
C GLN A 283 0.18 -11.88 17.31
N TYR A 284 -0.72 -11.54 16.41
CA TYR A 284 -0.47 -11.60 14.98
C TYR A 284 -1.29 -10.58 14.21
N LEU A 285 -0.75 -10.18 13.05
CA LEU A 285 -1.41 -9.31 12.08
C LEU A 285 -1.70 -10.11 10.83
N LEU A 286 -2.97 -10.13 10.42
CA LEU A 286 -3.42 -10.85 9.25
C LEU A 286 -4.13 -9.92 8.28
N ARG A 287 -4.11 -10.27 7.00
CA ARG A 287 -4.73 -9.48 5.92
C ARG A 287 -5.52 -10.33 4.96
N SER A 288 -6.56 -9.78 4.35
CA SER A 288 -7.34 -10.47 3.32
C SER A 288 -7.93 -9.50 2.31
N ALA A 289 -8.29 -10.02 1.13
CA ALA A 289 -9.00 -9.27 0.12
C ALA A 289 -10.50 -9.28 0.42
N GLU A 290 -11.08 -8.11 0.64
CA GLU A 290 -12.52 -7.95 0.80
C GLU A 290 -13.11 -7.09 -0.32
N ARG A 291 -14.39 -7.33 -0.59
CA ARG A 291 -15.16 -6.59 -1.59
C ARG A 291 -15.86 -5.41 -0.93
N ASP A 292 -15.61 -4.22 -1.45
CA ASP A 292 -16.48 -3.09 -1.22
C ASP A 292 -17.27 -2.76 -2.48
N TYR A 293 -18.52 -2.36 -2.29
CA TYR A 293 -19.35 -1.78 -3.33
C TYR A 293 -19.07 -0.28 -3.35
N ALA A 294 -18.45 0.21 -4.42
CA ALA A 294 -18.30 1.64 -4.59
C ALA A 294 -19.67 2.29 -4.83
N SER A 295 -19.78 3.59 -4.56
CA SER A 295 -21.01 4.37 -4.73
C SER A 295 -21.54 4.40 -6.18
N ASP A 296 -20.68 4.10 -7.15
CA ASP A 296 -21.02 3.95 -8.58
C ASP A 296 -21.43 2.51 -8.96
N GLY A 297 -21.53 1.60 -7.99
CA GLY A 297 -21.82 0.17 -8.20
C GLY A 297 -20.64 -0.64 -8.74
N SER A 298 -19.46 -0.02 -8.93
CA SER A 298 -18.25 -0.72 -9.36
C SER A 298 -17.67 -1.57 -8.22
N ARG A 299 -17.11 -2.73 -8.60
CA ARG A 299 -16.49 -3.67 -7.64
C ARG A 299 -15.07 -3.21 -7.34
N LYS A 300 -14.81 -2.85 -6.09
CA LYS A 300 -13.46 -2.50 -5.61
C LYS A 300 -12.97 -3.54 -4.61
N TRP A 301 -11.80 -4.09 -4.89
CA TRP A 301 -11.09 -4.97 -3.97
C TRP A 301 -10.21 -4.12 -3.07
N ASN A 302 -10.37 -4.30 -1.75
CA ASN A 302 -9.54 -3.64 -0.76
C ASN A 302 -8.88 -4.69 0.12
N ILE A 303 -7.60 -4.47 0.42
CA ILE A 303 -6.91 -5.28 1.43
C ILE A 303 -7.33 -4.75 2.80
N ARG A 304 -7.95 -5.62 3.58
CA ARG A 304 -8.34 -5.36 4.97
C ARG A 304 -7.36 -6.09 5.88
N GLN A 305 -7.16 -5.55 7.07
CA GLN A 305 -6.27 -6.13 8.08
C GLN A 305 -7.00 -6.35 9.39
N THR A 306 -6.48 -7.27 10.18
CA THR A 306 -6.97 -7.59 11.52
C THR A 306 -5.78 -7.85 12.43
N ALA A 307 -5.73 -7.18 13.58
CA ALA A 307 -4.78 -7.50 14.63
C ALA A 307 -5.49 -8.33 15.70
N VAL A 308 -4.81 -9.38 16.16
CA VAL A 308 -5.32 -10.27 17.19
C VAL A 308 -4.29 -10.39 18.29
N TYR A 309 -4.74 -10.22 19.52
CA TYR A 309 -4.01 -10.63 20.72
C TYR A 309 -4.82 -11.72 21.42
N HIS A 310 -4.16 -12.82 21.75
CA HIS A 310 -4.75 -13.97 22.41
C HIS A 310 -3.92 -14.36 23.63
N THR A 311 -4.60 -14.68 24.73
CA THR A 311 -4.00 -15.41 25.85
C THR A 311 -4.86 -16.58 26.27
N PHE A 312 -4.21 -17.64 26.74
CA PHE A 312 -4.85 -18.81 27.33
C PHE A 312 -4.15 -19.17 28.64
N ASP A 313 -4.91 -19.22 29.73
CA ASP A 313 -4.45 -19.72 31.03
C ASP A 313 -4.47 -21.25 31.02
N LEU A 314 -3.29 -21.85 31.06
CA LEU A 314 -3.11 -23.29 30.92
C LEU A 314 -3.58 -24.10 32.15
N ILE A 315 -3.93 -23.43 33.25
CA ILE A 315 -4.41 -24.07 34.47
C ILE A 315 -5.91 -23.82 34.66
N GLU A 316 -6.34 -22.56 34.55
CA GLU A 316 -7.74 -22.17 34.79
C GLU A 316 -8.61 -22.25 33.52
N GLY A 317 -8.01 -22.54 32.36
CA GLY A 317 -8.73 -22.70 31.08
C GLY A 317 -9.30 -21.40 30.52
N LYS A 318 -8.89 -20.24 31.04
CA LYS A 318 -9.44 -18.95 30.63
C LYS A 318 -8.81 -18.43 29.34
N ALA A 319 -9.64 -18.01 28.40
CA ALA A 319 -9.23 -17.45 27.13
C ALA A 319 -9.56 -15.96 27.02
N LEU A 320 -8.60 -15.16 26.56
CA LEU A 320 -8.82 -13.77 26.16
C LEU A 320 -8.50 -13.59 24.68
N TRP A 321 -9.33 -12.81 24.01
CA TRP A 321 -9.16 -12.38 22.63
C TRP A 321 -9.40 -10.89 22.55
N ILE A 322 -8.42 -10.13 22.06
CA ILE A 322 -8.58 -8.73 21.69
C ILE A 322 -8.39 -8.65 20.19
N ASN A 323 -9.46 -8.27 19.49
CA ASN A 323 -9.48 -8.17 18.05
C ASN A 323 -9.69 -6.72 17.59
N MET A 324 -8.85 -6.27 16.66
CA MET A 324 -9.01 -4.99 15.99
C MET A 324 -9.27 -5.21 14.51
N LYS A 325 -10.42 -4.73 14.03
CA LYS A 325 -10.82 -4.87 12.64
C LYS A 325 -11.77 -3.75 12.21
N ALA A 326 -11.65 -3.36 10.94
CA ALA A 326 -12.41 -2.27 10.36
C ALA A 326 -13.85 -2.61 9.92
N ASN A 327 -14.44 -3.69 10.45
CA ASN A 327 -15.83 -4.10 10.27
C ASN A 327 -16.18 -5.22 11.27
N SER A 328 -17.47 -5.53 11.38
CA SER A 328 -17.99 -6.57 12.29
C SER A 328 -17.81 -8.00 11.79
N LEU A 329 -17.25 -8.22 10.59
CA LEU A 329 -17.28 -9.53 9.93
C LEU A 329 -16.69 -10.67 10.78
N LEU A 330 -15.59 -10.43 11.51
CA LEU A 330 -15.01 -11.46 12.39
C LEU A 330 -15.75 -11.58 13.72
N GLU A 331 -16.30 -10.49 14.23
CA GLU A 331 -17.17 -10.51 15.40
C GLU A 331 -18.43 -11.33 15.15
N ASP A 332 -19.09 -11.10 14.01
CA ASP A 332 -20.31 -11.81 13.61
C ASP A 332 -20.05 -13.31 13.43
N ARG A 333 -18.90 -13.68 12.84
CA ARG A 333 -18.49 -15.09 12.71
C ARG A 333 -18.19 -15.76 14.04
N ILE A 334 -17.57 -15.04 14.97
CA ILE A 334 -17.32 -15.59 16.30
C ILE A 334 -18.64 -15.78 17.04
N LYS A 335 -19.56 -14.80 16.98
CA LYS A 335 -20.91 -14.94 17.54
C LYS A 335 -21.70 -16.09 16.92
N GLU A 336 -21.57 -16.30 15.61
CA GLU A 336 -22.16 -17.44 14.91
C GLU A 336 -21.56 -18.76 15.42
N ALA A 337 -20.24 -18.86 15.51
CA ALA A 337 -19.55 -20.05 15.97
C ALA A 337 -19.84 -20.39 17.45
N THR A 338 -19.95 -19.38 18.32
CA THR A 338 -20.25 -19.57 19.74
C THR A 338 -21.73 -19.86 20.01
N ALA A 339 -22.63 -19.48 19.10
CA ALA A 339 -24.05 -19.82 19.17
C ALA A 339 -24.35 -21.22 18.64
N ASP A 340 -23.51 -21.78 17.77
CA ASP A 340 -23.67 -23.12 17.22
C ASP A 340 -22.92 -24.17 18.07
N SER A 341 -23.68 -24.97 18.83
CA SER A 341 -23.16 -26.05 19.66
C SER A 341 -22.39 -27.14 18.89
N ALA A 342 -22.60 -27.25 17.56
CA ALA A 342 -21.85 -28.19 16.72
C ALA A 342 -20.44 -27.68 16.38
N ILE A 343 -20.21 -26.36 16.48
CA ILE A 343 -18.92 -25.71 16.24
C ILE A 343 -18.19 -25.49 17.56
N MET A 344 -18.89 -24.99 18.59
CA MET A 344 -18.34 -24.77 19.93
C MET A 344 -19.30 -25.27 21.00
N ASN A 345 -18.86 -26.27 21.78
CA ASN A 345 -19.67 -26.80 22.87
C ASN A 345 -19.49 -25.97 24.15
N SER A 346 -20.17 -24.82 24.22
CA SER A 346 -20.09 -23.89 25.36
C SER A 346 -20.36 -24.54 26.72
N ALA A 347 -21.23 -25.56 26.77
CA ALA A 347 -21.53 -26.30 28.00
C ALA A 347 -20.37 -27.19 28.48
N ALA A 348 -19.50 -27.63 27.57
CA ALA A 348 -18.32 -28.43 27.90
C ALA A 348 -17.07 -27.55 28.13
N MET A 349 -17.10 -26.25 27.80
CA MET A 349 -16.00 -25.31 28.07
C MET A 349 -15.77 -25.04 29.57
N GLY A 350 -16.47 -25.70 30.48
CA GLY A 350 -16.05 -25.82 31.87
C GLY A 350 -14.84 -26.73 32.05
N ASP A 351 -14.54 -27.57 31.05
CA ASP A 351 -13.36 -28.43 31.00
C ASP A 351 -12.16 -27.72 30.35
N LEU A 352 -10.96 -28.03 30.83
CA LEU A 352 -9.72 -27.40 30.39
C LEU A 352 -9.35 -27.80 28.95
N ALA A 353 -9.56 -29.06 28.56
CA ALA A 353 -9.23 -29.53 27.22
C ALA A 353 -10.21 -28.98 26.19
N GLU A 354 -11.51 -28.95 26.51
CA GLU A 354 -12.52 -28.35 25.63
C GLU A 354 -12.31 -26.84 25.45
N SER A 355 -11.95 -26.12 26.52
CA SER A 355 -11.61 -24.69 26.45
C SER A 355 -10.41 -24.44 25.54
N PHE A 356 -9.40 -25.30 25.61
CA PHE A 356 -8.24 -25.23 24.73
C PHE A 356 -8.58 -25.60 23.28
N SER A 357 -9.39 -26.64 23.06
CA SER A 357 -9.81 -27.02 21.71
C SER A 357 -10.62 -25.90 21.04
N SER A 358 -11.46 -25.22 21.82
CA SER A 358 -12.19 -24.02 21.42
C SER A 358 -11.26 -22.87 20.99
N THR A 359 -10.11 -22.67 21.63
CA THR A 359 -9.17 -21.62 21.18
C THR A 359 -8.56 -21.93 19.81
N LEU A 360 -8.31 -23.20 19.51
CA LEU A 360 -7.86 -23.63 18.18
C LEU A 360 -8.93 -23.36 17.12
N THR A 361 -10.20 -23.65 17.41
CA THR A 361 -11.33 -23.36 16.52
C THR A 361 -11.43 -21.85 16.23
N ILE A 362 -11.29 -21.00 17.24
CA ILE A 362 -11.30 -19.54 17.06
C ILE A 362 -10.10 -19.09 16.20
N HIS A 363 -8.90 -19.62 16.42
CA HIS A 363 -7.77 -19.33 15.53
C HIS A 363 -8.08 -19.68 14.07
N LEU A 364 -8.74 -20.82 13.81
CA LEU A 364 -9.12 -21.19 12.45
C LEU A 364 -10.08 -20.19 11.81
N ILE A 365 -11.03 -19.61 12.55
CA ILE A 365 -11.90 -18.55 12.02
C ILE A 365 -11.08 -17.35 11.51
N PHE A 366 -10.06 -16.94 12.28
CA PHE A 366 -9.15 -15.87 11.87
C PHE A 366 -8.28 -16.25 10.68
N LEU A 367 -7.71 -17.46 10.69
CA LEU A 367 -6.78 -17.93 9.66
C LEU A 367 -7.47 -18.23 8.32
N GLU A 368 -8.68 -18.78 8.35
CA GLU A 368 -9.47 -19.05 7.14
C GLU A 368 -9.93 -17.77 6.44
N TRP A 369 -10.19 -16.70 7.20
CA TRP A 369 -10.50 -15.38 6.62
C TRP A 369 -9.37 -14.86 5.72
N CYS A 370 -8.11 -15.16 6.03
CA CYS A 370 -6.95 -14.73 5.23
C CYS A 370 -6.87 -15.35 3.83
N ASP A 371 -7.51 -16.50 3.60
CA ASP A 371 -7.53 -17.20 2.32
C ASP A 371 -8.77 -16.85 1.46
N GLN A 372 -9.72 -16.16 2.07
CA GLN A 372 -11.03 -15.91 1.51
C GLN A 372 -10.99 -14.92 0.33
N ASP A 373 -11.88 -15.12 -0.64
CA ASP A 373 -12.14 -14.25 -1.79
C ASP A 373 -10.95 -13.97 -2.74
N TRP A 374 -9.73 -14.42 -2.43
CA TRP A 374 -8.56 -14.26 -3.29
C TRP A 374 -8.75 -14.84 -4.67
N ARG A 375 -9.43 -15.99 -4.80
CA ARG A 375 -9.72 -16.60 -6.11
C ARG A 375 -10.54 -15.64 -6.98
N THR A 376 -11.60 -15.08 -6.43
CA THR A 376 -12.46 -14.13 -7.14
C THR A 376 -11.74 -12.82 -7.43
N CYS A 377 -10.90 -12.34 -6.50
CA CYS A 377 -10.07 -11.15 -6.68
C CYS A 377 -9.07 -11.30 -7.83
N ILE A 378 -8.31 -12.40 -7.83
CA ILE A 378 -7.32 -12.70 -8.88
C ILE A 378 -8.01 -12.84 -10.24
N ASN A 379 -9.15 -13.55 -10.32
CA ASN A 379 -9.89 -13.71 -11.57
C ASN A 379 -10.42 -12.39 -12.14
N ASP A 380 -10.86 -11.46 -11.28
CA ASP A 380 -11.29 -10.12 -11.69
C ASP A 380 -10.12 -9.31 -12.27
N CYS A 381 -8.96 -9.34 -11.59
CA CYS A 381 -7.73 -8.73 -12.10
C CYS A 381 -7.29 -9.34 -13.44
N GLU A 382 -7.30 -10.67 -13.55
CA GLU A 382 -6.94 -11.37 -14.79
C GLU A 382 -7.89 -11.00 -15.94
N THR A 383 -9.19 -10.91 -15.66
CA THR A 383 -10.20 -10.51 -16.65
C THR A 383 -9.96 -9.08 -17.14
N LYS A 384 -9.65 -8.15 -16.23
CA LYS A 384 -9.29 -6.76 -16.57
C LYS A 384 -8.03 -6.71 -17.46
N ILE A 385 -6.97 -7.43 -17.09
CA ILE A 385 -5.74 -7.55 -17.89
C ILE A 385 -6.05 -8.09 -19.29
N ARG A 386 -6.81 -9.19 -19.39
CA ARG A 386 -7.20 -9.79 -20.67
C ARG A 386 -7.99 -8.83 -21.54
N SER A 387 -8.92 -8.07 -20.95
CA SER A 387 -9.73 -7.09 -21.68
C SER A 387 -8.88 -5.95 -22.28
N ILE A 388 -7.89 -5.46 -21.54
CA ILE A 388 -6.96 -4.42 -21.98
C ILE A 388 -6.07 -4.96 -23.10
N LEU A 389 -5.53 -6.17 -22.94
CA LEU A 389 -4.70 -6.82 -23.95
C LEU A 389 -5.49 -7.14 -25.24
N ALA A 390 -6.76 -7.55 -25.13
CA ALA A 390 -7.62 -7.81 -26.29
C ALA A 390 -7.94 -6.52 -27.07
N LYS A 391 -8.20 -5.40 -26.38
CA LYS A 391 -8.34 -4.08 -27.01
C LYS A 391 -7.07 -3.68 -27.76
N ALA A 392 -5.91 -3.92 -27.18
CA ALA A 392 -4.61 -3.66 -27.81
C ALA A 392 -4.40 -4.44 -29.11
N GLN A 393 -4.89 -5.68 -29.16
CA GLN A 393 -4.75 -6.56 -30.31
C GLN A 393 -5.78 -6.22 -31.41
N THR A 394 -7.02 -5.91 -31.04
CA THR A 394 -8.12 -5.63 -31.98
C THR A 394 -7.99 -4.26 -32.64
N SER A 395 -7.46 -3.24 -31.95
CA SER A 395 -7.17 -1.93 -32.55
C SER A 395 -6.09 -1.96 -33.64
N ARG A 396 -5.43 -3.12 -33.85
CA ARG A 396 -4.33 -3.31 -34.81
C ARG A 396 -4.73 -4.07 -36.09
N VAL A 397 -5.95 -4.60 -36.18
CA VAL A 397 -6.34 -5.56 -37.24
C VAL A 397 -6.54 -4.93 -38.63
N ASP A 398 -6.46 -3.61 -38.80
CA ASP A 398 -6.57 -2.96 -40.12
C ASP A 398 -5.26 -2.94 -40.95
N GLN A 399 -4.26 -3.77 -40.64
CA GLN A 399 -3.06 -3.92 -41.49
C GLN A 399 -3.18 -5.14 -42.43
N PRO A 400 -2.86 -4.98 -43.74
CA PRO A 400 -3.14 -5.99 -44.76
C PRO A 400 -2.38 -7.31 -44.53
N ALA A 401 -3.06 -8.42 -44.90
CA ALA A 401 -2.73 -9.79 -44.54
C ALA A 401 -1.32 -10.30 -44.91
N GLU A 402 -0.62 -9.67 -45.87
CA GLU A 402 0.74 -10.04 -46.27
C GLU A 402 1.78 -9.81 -45.16
N PHE A 403 1.55 -8.85 -44.27
CA PHE A 403 2.47 -8.45 -43.19
C PHE A 403 2.52 -9.46 -42.03
N ASN A 404 1.41 -10.15 -41.75
CA ASN A 404 1.34 -11.16 -40.68
C ASN A 404 2.22 -12.39 -40.95
N ALA A 405 2.54 -12.69 -42.21
CA ALA A 405 3.33 -13.86 -42.60
C ALA A 405 4.84 -13.65 -42.45
N SER A 406 5.35 -12.43 -42.64
CA SER A 406 6.76 -12.08 -42.44
C SER A 406 7.09 -11.91 -40.95
N ALA A 407 6.22 -11.25 -40.18
CA ALA A 407 6.37 -11.11 -38.73
C ALA A 407 6.32 -12.47 -37.99
N LYS A 408 5.40 -13.37 -38.38
CA LYS A 408 5.37 -14.75 -37.84
C LYS A 408 6.65 -15.53 -38.18
N ARG A 409 7.22 -15.36 -39.38
CA ARG A 409 8.48 -16.03 -39.78
C ARG A 409 9.69 -15.53 -38.98
N ALA A 410 9.77 -14.23 -38.69
CA ALA A 410 10.82 -13.66 -37.84
C ALA A 410 10.71 -14.12 -36.37
N LEU A 411 9.49 -14.29 -35.85
CA LEU A 411 9.23 -14.82 -34.49
C LEU A 411 9.62 -16.29 -34.34
N VAL A 412 9.31 -17.14 -35.33
CA VAL A 412 9.70 -18.57 -35.32
C VAL A 412 11.21 -18.76 -35.37
N MET A 413 11.94 -17.90 -36.08
CA MET A 413 13.42 -17.94 -36.11
C MET A 413 14.07 -17.57 -34.76
N ASN A 414 13.42 -16.74 -33.93
CA ASN A 414 13.95 -16.39 -32.61
C ASN A 414 13.60 -17.43 -31.52
N GLN A 415 12.44 -18.10 -31.61
CA GLN A 415 12.10 -19.22 -30.72
C GLN A 415 12.98 -20.46 -30.96
N ALA A 416 13.41 -20.72 -32.20
CA ALA A 416 14.30 -21.83 -32.53
C ALA A 416 15.73 -21.68 -31.98
N LYS A 417 16.13 -20.49 -31.50
CA LYS A 417 17.44 -20.25 -30.87
C LYS A 417 17.47 -20.45 -29.35
N THR A 418 16.34 -20.71 -28.69
CA THR A 418 16.27 -20.87 -27.23
C THR A 418 16.00 -22.29 -26.73
N THR A 419 15.88 -23.28 -27.61
CA THR A 419 15.60 -24.69 -27.23
C THR A 419 16.84 -25.58 -27.20
N GLY A 420 17.97 -25.06 -26.74
CA GLY A 420 19.25 -25.79 -26.69
C GLY A 420 20.06 -25.53 -25.43
N LEU A 421 19.46 -25.64 -24.24
CA LEU A 421 20.15 -25.93 -22.98
C LEU A 421 19.13 -26.19 -21.86
N SER A 422 18.75 -27.45 -21.71
CA SER A 422 18.11 -27.99 -20.51
C SER A 422 19.15 -28.85 -19.79
N ASN A 423 19.59 -28.43 -18.61
CA ASN A 423 19.57 -29.22 -17.36
C ASN A 423 20.48 -28.60 -16.29
N TYR A 424 19.92 -28.53 -15.08
CA TYR A 424 20.56 -28.38 -13.76
C TYR A 424 21.33 -27.08 -13.46
N GLU A 425 20.71 -26.21 -12.64
CA GLU A 425 21.11 -26.02 -11.23
C GLU A 425 20.13 -25.08 -10.49
N LYS A 426 19.67 -25.53 -9.32
CA LYS A 426 19.06 -24.69 -8.30
C LYS A 426 20.09 -23.65 -7.86
N ARG A 427 19.87 -22.38 -8.14
CA ARG A 427 20.45 -21.28 -7.34
C ARG A 427 19.46 -20.15 -7.23
N SER A 428 19.18 -19.82 -5.97
CA SER A 428 18.59 -18.58 -5.51
C SER A 428 19.19 -17.39 -6.24
N PHE A 429 18.36 -16.46 -6.70
CA PHE A 429 18.82 -15.16 -7.16
C PHE A 429 18.16 -14.05 -6.36
N SER A 430 19.01 -13.51 -5.49
CA SER A 430 19.04 -12.14 -5.01
C SER A 430 18.68 -11.10 -6.08
N ARG A 431 17.93 -10.09 -5.62
CA ARG A 431 17.59 -8.79 -6.22
C ARG A 431 18.59 -8.28 -7.27
N PRO A 432 18.14 -7.62 -8.36
CA PRO A 432 19.02 -6.74 -9.12
C PRO A 432 18.95 -5.30 -8.62
N SER A 433 20.12 -4.76 -8.30
CA SER A 433 20.42 -3.33 -8.24
C SER A 433 20.65 -2.75 -9.64
N ILE A 434 20.16 -1.54 -9.83
CA ILE A 434 20.76 -0.39 -10.52
C ILE A 434 21.50 -0.65 -11.86
N TRP A 435 20.90 -0.05 -12.89
CA TRP A 435 21.39 0.24 -14.23
C TRP A 435 22.82 0.77 -14.32
N GLN A 436 23.65 0.19 -15.20
CA GLN A 436 24.75 0.89 -15.86
C GLN A 436 24.91 0.43 -17.32
N TRP A 437 25.07 1.40 -18.22
CA TRP A 437 25.26 1.23 -19.66
C TRP A 437 26.73 0.99 -20.00
N THR A 438 27.06 -0.01 -20.81
CA THR A 438 28.30 0.00 -21.62
C THR A 438 28.13 -0.69 -22.98
N LYS A 439 28.44 0.14 -24.00
CA LYS A 439 28.82 -0.08 -25.40
C LYS A 439 28.97 -1.52 -25.91
N ARG A 440 28.23 -1.87 -26.97
CA ARG A 440 28.52 -3.00 -27.85
C ARG A 440 29.26 -2.57 -29.12
N ILE A 441 30.26 -3.38 -29.43
CA ILE A 441 31.13 -3.41 -30.60
C ILE A 441 30.38 -4.10 -31.76
N PHE A 442 30.51 -3.57 -32.98
CA PHE A 442 29.99 -4.18 -34.21
C PHE A 442 30.84 -5.38 -34.67
N PRO A 443 30.23 -6.48 -35.15
CA PRO A 443 30.84 -7.36 -36.13
C PRO A 443 30.20 -7.22 -37.51
N LYS A 444 31.04 -7.53 -38.50
CA LYS A 444 30.90 -7.30 -39.94
C LYS A 444 29.82 -8.17 -40.62
N SER A 445 29.28 -7.59 -41.70
CA SER A 445 28.46 -8.23 -42.73
C SER A 445 29.20 -9.35 -43.48
N PRO A 446 28.47 -10.33 -44.04
CA PRO A 446 28.84 -10.96 -45.30
C PRO A 446 27.83 -10.64 -46.40
N SER A 447 28.40 -10.19 -47.51
CA SER A 447 27.84 -10.01 -48.84
C SER A 447 27.22 -11.28 -49.43
N GLY A 448 26.09 -11.11 -50.11
CA GLY A 448 25.55 -12.09 -51.05
C GLY A 448 24.63 -11.41 -52.06
N HIS A 449 25.11 -11.24 -53.29
CA HIS A 449 24.33 -10.74 -54.43
C HIS A 449 23.33 -11.80 -54.90
N GLY A 450 22.09 -11.37 -55.16
CA GLY A 450 21.09 -12.14 -55.89
C GLY A 450 20.17 -11.17 -56.63
N HIS A 451 20.46 -10.95 -57.91
CA HIS A 451 19.56 -10.30 -58.86
C HIS A 451 18.30 -11.14 -59.02
N GLN A 452 17.12 -10.50 -58.96
CA GLN A 452 15.93 -11.04 -59.58
C GLN A 452 15.12 -9.90 -60.21
N ASP A 453 15.11 -9.92 -61.54
CA ASP A 453 14.31 -9.05 -62.41
C ASP A 453 12.83 -9.10 -62.04
N PHE A 454 12.20 -7.93 -61.96
CA PHE A 454 10.74 -7.83 -62.10
C PHE A 454 10.38 -6.86 -63.22
N ASN A 455 9.82 -7.51 -64.23
CA ASN A 455 9.20 -7.09 -65.47
C ASN A 455 8.35 -5.81 -65.36
N GLU A 456 8.69 -4.85 -66.21
CA GLU A 456 7.93 -3.63 -66.49
C GLU A 456 6.86 -3.95 -67.57
N LYS A 457 5.57 -3.82 -67.23
CA LYS A 457 4.54 -3.41 -68.20
C LYS A 457 3.21 -3.00 -67.57
N GLU A 458 2.83 -1.77 -67.92
CA GLU A 458 1.47 -1.21 -68.05
C GLU A 458 0.70 -0.94 -66.74
N ARG A 459 0.01 0.19 -66.54
CA ARG A 459 -0.45 1.25 -67.46
C ARG A 459 -0.86 2.49 -66.65
N PHE A 460 -0.69 3.64 -67.29
CA PHE A 460 -1.28 4.94 -66.99
C PHE A 460 -2.69 4.89 -66.35
N ARG A 461 -2.88 5.65 -65.27
CA ARG A 461 -4.17 6.26 -64.94
C ARG A 461 -3.99 7.77 -64.68
N SER A 462 -4.80 8.50 -65.45
CA SER A 462 -5.14 9.92 -65.46
C SER A 462 -4.73 10.77 -64.24
N ALA A 463 -4.03 11.86 -64.54
CA ALA A 463 -3.90 13.02 -63.69
C ALA A 463 -5.25 13.75 -63.61
N GLY A 464 -5.82 13.82 -62.41
CA GLY A 464 -7.07 14.54 -62.20
C GLY A 464 -7.70 14.40 -60.82
N GLU A 465 -6.93 14.29 -59.73
CA GLU A 465 -7.49 14.36 -58.36
C GLU A 465 -6.36 14.50 -57.31
N VAL A 466 -5.76 15.70 -57.19
CA VAL A 466 -4.63 15.94 -56.26
C VAL A 466 -5.02 16.80 -55.05
N GLY A 467 -6.28 17.28 -54.96
CA GLY A 467 -6.71 18.16 -53.87
C GLY A 467 -7.29 17.46 -52.62
N HIS A 468 -7.97 16.32 -52.78
CA HIS A 468 -8.80 15.74 -51.71
C HIS A 468 -8.16 14.58 -50.93
N THR A 469 -7.05 14.02 -51.41
CA THR A 469 -6.38 12.87 -50.78
C THR A 469 -5.40 13.26 -49.68
N GLN A 470 -4.96 14.53 -49.64
CA GLN A 470 -3.93 15.00 -48.70
C GLN A 470 -4.48 15.23 -47.28
N GLY A 471 -5.72 15.72 -47.13
CA GLY A 471 -6.38 15.87 -45.82
C GLY A 471 -6.79 14.54 -45.19
N THR A 472 -7.26 13.59 -46.00
CA THR A 472 -7.73 12.28 -45.53
C THR A 472 -6.58 11.38 -45.08
N GLN A 473 -5.40 11.48 -45.71
CA GLN A 473 -4.20 10.73 -45.30
C GLN A 473 -3.57 11.27 -44.00
N ILE A 474 -3.67 12.58 -43.73
CA ILE A 474 -3.19 13.19 -42.48
C ILE A 474 -4.13 12.88 -41.32
N ASN A 475 -5.45 12.83 -41.54
CA ASN A 475 -6.40 12.41 -40.51
C ASN A 475 -6.28 10.91 -40.18
N ASN A 476 -5.95 10.06 -41.17
CA ASN A 476 -5.62 8.65 -40.91
C ASN A 476 -4.27 8.46 -40.18
N LEU A 477 -3.41 9.48 -40.15
CA LEU A 477 -2.23 9.53 -39.29
C LEU A 477 -2.56 9.96 -37.85
N ASN A 478 -3.74 10.53 -37.57
CA ASN A 478 -4.15 10.84 -36.19
C ASN A 478 -4.82 9.65 -35.47
N ASN A 479 -5.20 8.59 -36.19
CA ASN A 479 -5.59 7.29 -35.59
C ASN A 479 -4.37 6.48 -35.11
N LEU A 480 -3.31 7.16 -34.67
CA LEU A 480 -2.01 6.60 -34.30
C LEU A 480 -1.94 6.07 -32.86
N ASP A 481 -3.07 5.88 -32.17
CA ASP A 481 -3.09 5.30 -30.82
C ASP A 481 -2.85 3.79 -30.86
N THR A 482 -1.58 3.49 -31.11
CA THR A 482 -0.95 2.19 -31.04
C THR A 482 -0.88 1.82 -29.56
N PHE A 483 -1.99 1.33 -29.01
CA PHE A 483 -2.24 1.12 -27.58
C PHE A 483 -2.31 2.44 -26.79
N SER A 484 -3.52 2.82 -26.37
CA SER A 484 -3.73 4.10 -25.66
C SER A 484 -2.89 4.18 -24.39
N PHE A 485 -2.37 5.38 -24.08
CA PHE A 485 -1.61 5.63 -22.86
C PHE A 485 -2.38 5.17 -21.60
N ASP A 486 -3.68 5.43 -21.56
CA ASP A 486 -4.57 5.00 -20.47
C ASP A 486 -4.56 3.48 -20.28
N SER A 487 -4.47 2.71 -21.37
CA SER A 487 -4.41 1.24 -21.30
C SER A 487 -3.11 0.75 -20.67
N ILE A 488 -1.98 1.41 -20.97
CA ILE A 488 -0.68 1.13 -20.35
C ILE A 488 -0.73 1.49 -18.86
N GLN A 489 -1.29 2.64 -18.53
CA GLN A 489 -1.40 3.12 -17.15
C GLN A 489 -2.27 2.17 -16.30
N GLN A 490 -3.43 1.75 -16.81
CA GLN A 490 -4.29 0.77 -16.14
C GLN A 490 -3.58 -0.58 -15.96
N LEU A 491 -2.76 -0.98 -16.94
CA LEU A 491 -2.03 -2.23 -16.88
C LEU A 491 -0.85 -2.19 -15.90
N HIS A 492 -0.23 -1.03 -15.66
CA HIS A 492 0.74 -0.82 -14.57
C HIS A 492 0.07 -0.78 -13.21
N TYR A 493 -1.08 -0.11 -13.09
CA TYR A 493 -1.86 -0.10 -11.86
C TYR A 493 -2.25 -1.53 -11.45
N LEU A 494 -2.71 -2.36 -12.39
CA LEU A 494 -3.02 -3.77 -12.12
C LEU A 494 -1.77 -4.57 -11.73
N GLU A 495 -0.61 -4.30 -12.32
CA GLU A 495 0.67 -4.94 -11.96
C GLU A 495 1.07 -4.61 -10.51
N GLU A 496 0.98 -3.34 -10.12
CA GLU A 496 1.23 -2.91 -8.74
C GLU A 496 0.27 -3.61 -7.78
N GLN A 497 -1.03 -3.66 -8.10
CA GLN A 497 -2.02 -4.37 -7.29
C GLN A 497 -1.72 -5.88 -7.16
N LEU A 498 -1.33 -6.56 -8.26
CA LEU A 498 -0.97 -7.98 -8.21
C LEU A 498 0.28 -8.22 -7.36
N GLY A 499 1.29 -7.36 -7.46
CA GLY A 499 2.48 -7.42 -6.60
C GLY A 499 2.12 -7.22 -5.12
N SER A 500 1.22 -6.27 -4.85
CA SER A 500 0.61 -6.02 -3.55
C SER A 500 -0.06 -7.27 -2.97
N TYR A 501 -0.84 -7.98 -3.78
CA TYR A 501 -1.54 -9.20 -3.37
C TYR A 501 -0.58 -10.35 -3.09
N HIS A 502 0.44 -10.51 -3.94
CA HIS A 502 1.48 -11.52 -3.73
C HIS A 502 2.17 -11.31 -2.37
N LEU A 503 2.57 -10.07 -2.08
CA LEU A 503 3.19 -9.72 -0.81
C LEU A 503 2.29 -10.06 0.38
N VAL A 504 1.01 -9.70 0.33
CA VAL A 504 0.06 -9.99 1.42
C VAL A 504 -0.04 -11.49 1.70
N MET A 505 -0.14 -12.31 0.65
CA MET A 505 -0.18 -13.76 0.78
C MET A 505 1.11 -14.32 1.40
N GLU A 506 2.27 -13.77 1.01
CA GLU A 506 3.56 -14.15 1.56
C GLU A 506 3.67 -13.83 3.06
N LEU A 507 3.26 -12.63 3.47
CA LEU A 507 3.26 -12.21 4.87
C LEU A 507 2.32 -13.08 5.73
N ASN A 508 1.11 -13.37 5.23
CA ASN A 508 0.16 -14.25 5.91
C ASN A 508 0.69 -15.68 6.03
N ARG A 509 1.30 -16.22 4.96
CA ARG A 509 1.90 -17.56 4.99
C ARG A 509 2.98 -17.65 6.06
N GLN A 510 3.80 -16.61 6.23
CA GLN A 510 4.80 -16.58 7.30
C GLN A 510 4.15 -16.56 8.69
N ALA A 511 3.15 -15.71 8.91
CA ALA A 511 2.45 -15.66 10.20
C ALA A 511 1.76 -17.00 10.54
N MET A 512 1.15 -17.66 9.56
CA MET A 512 0.57 -19.00 9.71
C MET A 512 1.61 -20.04 10.10
N HIS A 513 2.78 -20.00 9.45
CA HIS A 513 3.88 -20.90 9.76
C HIS A 513 4.32 -20.77 11.22
N ASP A 514 4.50 -19.52 11.68
CA ASP A 514 4.95 -19.23 13.03
C ASP A 514 3.89 -19.65 14.09
N ILE A 515 2.59 -19.47 13.79
CA ILE A 515 1.48 -19.96 14.62
C ILE A 515 1.50 -21.49 14.73
N ALA A 516 1.62 -22.19 13.60
CA ALA A 516 1.65 -23.65 13.56
C ALA A 516 2.87 -24.21 14.31
N GLU A 517 4.04 -23.61 14.10
CA GLU A 517 5.27 -23.96 14.83
C GLU A 517 5.08 -23.75 16.34
N ARG A 518 4.47 -22.63 16.75
CA ARG A 518 4.27 -22.33 18.17
C ARG A 518 3.38 -23.36 18.86
N TYR A 519 2.23 -23.70 18.28
CA TYR A 519 1.33 -24.69 18.89
C TYR A 519 1.93 -26.11 18.88
N ARG A 520 2.70 -26.47 17.85
CA ARG A 520 3.46 -27.74 17.82
C ARG A 520 4.45 -27.84 18.99
N ASN A 521 5.12 -26.74 19.29
CA ASN A 521 6.09 -26.66 20.38
C ASN A 521 5.43 -26.54 21.77
N LEU A 522 4.22 -25.97 21.85
CA LEU A 522 3.51 -25.73 23.12
C LEU A 522 3.26 -27.01 23.91
N LEU A 523 2.66 -28.03 23.29
CA LEU A 523 2.39 -29.31 23.95
C LEU A 523 3.66 -30.13 24.20
N SER A 524 4.69 -29.94 23.38
CA SER A 524 6.00 -30.60 23.54
C SER A 524 6.83 -30.01 24.69
N HIS A 525 6.44 -28.84 25.22
CA HIS A 525 7.19 -28.15 26.25
C HIS A 525 7.00 -28.82 27.62
N ARG A 526 8.09 -29.13 28.33
CA ARG A 526 8.07 -29.81 29.65
C ARG A 526 7.27 -29.09 30.74
N GLY A 527 6.96 -27.81 30.54
CA GLY A 527 6.18 -26.99 31.47
C GLY A 527 4.67 -27.01 31.21
N CYS A 528 4.23 -27.58 30.08
CA CYS A 528 2.81 -27.71 29.74
C CYS A 528 2.14 -28.75 30.66
N PRO A 529 0.93 -28.51 31.17
CA PRO A 529 0.19 -29.50 31.98
C PRO A 529 0.02 -30.83 31.25
N GLU A 530 0.30 -31.94 31.93
CA GLU A 530 0.21 -33.29 31.36
C GLU A 530 -1.19 -33.60 30.82
N TYR A 531 -2.23 -33.08 31.50
CA TYR A 531 -3.62 -33.18 31.06
C TYR A 531 -3.82 -32.65 29.63
N LEU A 532 -3.35 -31.44 29.32
CA LEU A 532 -3.46 -30.87 27.97
C LEU A 532 -2.63 -31.64 26.94
N GLN A 533 -1.46 -32.16 27.33
CA GLN A 533 -0.61 -32.97 26.44
C GLN A 533 -1.33 -34.26 26.02
N ILE A 534 -2.08 -34.90 26.91
CA ILE A 534 -2.80 -36.13 26.63
C ILE A 534 -4.09 -35.85 25.85
N HIS A 535 -4.88 -34.87 26.29
CA HIS A 535 -6.24 -34.68 25.79
C HIS A 535 -6.33 -33.81 24.53
N CYS A 536 -5.37 -32.91 24.28
CA CYS A 536 -5.44 -31.95 23.15
C CYS A 536 -4.47 -32.26 22.00
N LEU A 537 -3.68 -33.35 22.06
CA LEU A 537 -2.68 -33.65 21.02
C LEU A 537 -3.31 -33.83 19.64
N ALA A 538 -4.42 -34.57 19.57
CA ALA A 538 -5.15 -34.80 18.33
C ALA A 538 -5.72 -33.50 17.75
N ASP A 539 -6.24 -32.63 18.61
CA ASP A 539 -6.83 -31.35 18.21
C ASP A 539 -5.75 -30.39 17.67
N VAL A 540 -4.58 -30.34 18.32
CA VAL A 540 -3.43 -29.56 17.83
C VAL A 540 -2.92 -30.08 16.49
N GLU A 541 -2.84 -31.39 16.31
CA GLU A 541 -2.42 -31.97 15.03
C GLU A 541 -3.43 -31.66 13.91
N ALA A 542 -4.74 -31.79 14.19
CA ALA A 542 -5.78 -31.43 13.24
C ALA A 542 -5.76 -29.92 12.90
N PHE A 543 -5.55 -29.08 13.90
CA PHE A 543 -5.37 -27.63 13.75
C PHE A 543 -4.18 -27.31 12.83
N ILE A 544 -3.01 -27.89 13.10
CA ILE A 544 -1.80 -27.71 12.29
C ILE A 544 -2.04 -28.15 10.85
N GLN A 545 -2.64 -29.32 10.63
CA GLN A 545 -2.96 -29.81 9.28
C GLN A 545 -3.89 -28.85 8.53
N ARG A 546 -4.82 -28.21 9.24
CA ARG A 546 -5.70 -27.19 8.65
C ARG A 546 -4.92 -25.93 8.26
N ILE A 547 -3.98 -25.47 9.08
CA ILE A 547 -3.10 -24.34 8.74
C ILE A 547 -2.25 -24.66 7.51
N GLU A 548 -1.59 -25.82 7.48
CA GLU A 548 -0.73 -26.21 6.35
C GLU A 548 -1.52 -26.30 5.03
N ARG A 549 -2.81 -26.65 5.10
CA ARG A 549 -3.69 -26.62 3.93
C ARG A 549 -3.93 -25.19 3.46
N ILE A 550 -4.14 -24.24 4.37
CA ILE A 550 -4.30 -22.82 4.03
C ILE A 550 -3.01 -22.26 3.44
N GLU A 551 -1.84 -22.59 4.00
CA GLU A 551 -0.54 -22.19 3.46
C GLU A 551 -0.35 -22.69 2.01
N LYS A 552 -0.61 -23.98 1.76
CA LYS A 552 -0.55 -24.55 0.40
C LYS A 552 -1.49 -23.84 -0.57
N ASN A 553 -2.68 -23.48 -0.09
CA ASN A 553 -3.67 -22.72 -0.84
C ASN A 553 -3.15 -21.32 -1.23
N LEU A 554 -2.47 -20.62 -0.31
CA LEU A 554 -1.82 -19.34 -0.59
C LEU A 554 -0.67 -19.51 -1.60
N ASP A 555 0.16 -20.54 -1.46
CA ASP A 555 1.25 -20.86 -2.40
C ASP A 555 0.74 -21.05 -3.84
N ILE A 556 -0.36 -21.79 -4.01
CA ILE A 556 -0.98 -22.01 -5.32
C ILE A 556 -1.43 -20.68 -5.94
N ARG A 557 -1.99 -19.77 -5.14
CA ARG A 557 -2.46 -18.46 -5.61
C ARG A 557 -1.31 -17.52 -5.95
N MET A 558 -0.23 -17.50 -5.15
CA MET A 558 1.00 -16.77 -5.48
C MET A 558 1.59 -17.26 -6.81
N ALA A 559 1.67 -18.58 -7.01
CA ALA A 559 2.11 -19.15 -8.28
C ALA A 559 1.18 -18.79 -9.47
N GLN A 560 -0.13 -18.63 -9.24
CA GLN A 560 -1.05 -18.12 -10.26
C GLN A 560 -0.76 -16.65 -10.59
N LEU A 561 -0.54 -15.81 -9.58
CA LEU A 561 -0.18 -14.40 -9.75
C LEU A 561 1.11 -14.23 -10.57
N ASP A 562 2.15 -15.00 -10.24
CA ASP A 562 3.42 -14.98 -10.98
C ASP A 562 3.22 -15.33 -12.46
N ARG A 563 2.39 -16.31 -12.77
CA ARG A 563 2.07 -16.70 -14.15
C ARG A 563 1.32 -15.58 -14.87
N ILE A 564 0.38 -14.90 -14.22
CA ILE A 564 -0.35 -13.77 -14.79
C ILE A 564 0.62 -12.62 -15.10
N LEU A 565 1.50 -12.28 -14.17
CA LEU A 565 2.51 -11.23 -14.34
C LEU A 565 3.47 -11.57 -15.48
N GLN A 566 3.99 -12.79 -15.54
CA GLN A 566 4.86 -13.27 -16.62
C GLN A 566 4.15 -13.22 -17.98
N TYR A 567 2.93 -13.75 -18.07
CA TYR A 567 2.14 -13.73 -19.30
C TYR A 567 1.97 -12.30 -19.81
N ARG A 568 1.55 -11.38 -18.93
CA ARG A 568 1.37 -9.96 -19.25
C ARG A 568 2.66 -9.32 -19.73
N ASN A 569 3.78 -9.54 -19.04
CA ASN A 569 5.08 -8.97 -19.42
C ASN A 569 5.53 -9.41 -20.82
N VAL A 570 5.31 -10.69 -21.15
CA VAL A 570 5.55 -11.21 -22.51
C VAL A 570 4.64 -10.55 -23.55
N GLN A 571 3.35 -10.36 -23.24
CA GLN A 571 2.42 -9.71 -24.17
C GLN A 571 2.77 -8.24 -24.41
N ILE A 572 3.10 -7.47 -23.37
CA ILE A 572 3.55 -6.07 -23.52
C ILE A 572 4.82 -6.00 -24.34
N GLY A 573 5.82 -6.85 -24.03
CA GLY A 573 7.07 -6.87 -24.80
C GLY A 573 6.84 -7.11 -26.28
N ARG A 574 5.91 -8.02 -26.62
CA ARG A 574 5.49 -8.26 -28.01
C ARG A 574 4.80 -7.05 -28.63
N ILE A 575 3.85 -6.45 -27.91
CA ILE A 575 3.08 -5.28 -28.34
C ILE A 575 4.00 -4.09 -28.64
N PHE A 576 4.99 -3.83 -27.77
CA PHE A 576 5.97 -2.74 -27.90
C PHE A 576 6.98 -2.97 -29.01
N THR A 577 7.44 -4.21 -29.16
CA THR A 577 8.35 -4.59 -30.25
C THR A 577 7.68 -4.39 -31.60
N GLU A 578 6.45 -4.89 -31.76
CA GLU A 578 5.66 -4.76 -32.99
C GLU A 578 5.31 -3.29 -33.30
N SER A 579 4.94 -2.49 -32.29
CA SER A 579 4.68 -1.06 -32.49
C SER A 579 5.93 -0.31 -32.91
N SER A 580 7.10 -0.63 -32.34
CA SER A 580 8.37 -0.03 -32.73
C SER A 580 8.71 -0.34 -34.20
N PHE A 581 8.48 -1.58 -34.65
CA PHE A 581 8.66 -1.95 -36.05
C PHE A 581 7.72 -1.16 -36.97
N GLY A 582 6.42 -1.12 -36.64
CA GLY A 582 5.44 -0.36 -37.43
C GLY A 582 5.71 1.14 -37.46
N GLN A 583 6.21 1.72 -36.36
CA GLN A 583 6.60 3.13 -36.29
C GLN A 583 7.87 3.41 -37.10
N SER A 584 8.87 2.52 -37.03
CA SER A 584 10.10 2.64 -37.82
C SER A 584 9.84 2.63 -39.32
N GLU A 585 8.97 1.74 -39.80
CA GLU A 585 8.61 1.67 -41.23
C GLU A 585 7.86 2.93 -41.68
N LYS A 586 6.92 3.44 -40.86
CA LYS A 586 6.23 4.69 -41.16
C LYS A 586 7.19 5.89 -41.17
N MET A 587 8.15 5.92 -40.24
CA MET A 587 9.21 6.95 -40.20
C MET A 587 10.09 6.88 -41.45
N GLU A 588 10.42 5.68 -41.93
CA GLU A 588 11.15 5.48 -43.18
C GLU A 588 10.37 6.06 -44.36
N ARG A 589 9.06 5.79 -44.46
CA ARG A 589 8.21 6.38 -45.51
C ARG A 589 8.12 7.91 -45.42
N ILE A 590 8.04 8.46 -44.21
CA ILE A 590 8.06 9.92 -43.98
C ILE A 590 9.41 10.50 -44.40
N ALA A 591 10.51 9.87 -44.02
CA ALA A 591 11.85 10.31 -44.39
C ALA A 591 12.04 10.28 -45.92
N TYR A 592 11.62 9.20 -46.58
CA TYR A 592 11.66 9.08 -48.04
C TYR A 592 10.80 10.15 -48.74
N LYS A 593 9.59 10.41 -48.23
CA LYS A 593 8.72 11.47 -48.78
C LYS A 593 9.35 12.85 -48.58
N THR A 594 9.91 13.12 -47.41
CA THR A 594 10.59 14.38 -47.08
C THR A 594 11.82 14.58 -47.96
N GLU A 595 12.58 13.51 -48.22
CA GLU A 595 13.71 13.52 -49.16
C GLU A 595 13.24 13.92 -50.56
N LYS A 596 12.17 13.28 -51.07
CA LYS A 596 11.62 13.58 -52.39
C LYS A 596 11.11 15.03 -52.48
N GLU A 597 10.38 15.52 -51.47
CA GLU A 597 9.91 16.90 -51.42
C GLU A 597 11.08 17.90 -51.40
N THR A 598 12.15 17.58 -50.68
CA THR A 598 13.38 18.38 -50.64
C THR A 598 14.08 18.41 -52.00
N ILE A 599 14.17 17.26 -52.68
CA ILE A 599 14.74 17.18 -54.04
C ILE A 599 13.89 18.02 -55.02
N SER A 600 12.57 17.90 -54.97
CA SER A 600 11.67 18.69 -55.82
C SER A 600 11.79 20.20 -55.56
N MET A 601 11.89 20.63 -54.30
CA MET A 601 12.13 22.04 -53.95
C MET A 601 13.43 22.56 -54.57
N HIS A 602 14.52 21.79 -54.47
CA HIS A 602 15.80 22.15 -55.07
C HIS A 602 15.75 22.20 -56.60
N VAL A 603 15.00 21.29 -57.25
CA VAL A 603 14.80 21.31 -58.70
C VAL A 603 14.04 22.56 -59.14
N ILE A 604 12.93 22.92 -58.49
CA ILE A 604 12.15 24.13 -58.80
C ILE A 604 13.03 25.38 -58.65
N THR A 605 13.77 25.47 -57.53
CA THR A 605 14.68 26.59 -57.26
C THR A 605 15.72 26.72 -58.37
N CYS A 606 16.29 25.61 -58.84
CA CYS A 606 17.25 25.59 -59.94
C CYS A 606 16.62 26.07 -61.25
N VAL A 607 15.40 25.63 -61.58
CA VAL A 607 14.66 26.04 -62.77
C VAL A 607 14.35 27.55 -62.73
N THR A 608 13.92 28.08 -61.58
CA THR A 608 13.64 29.52 -61.44
C THR A 608 14.90 30.38 -61.60
N LEU A 609 16.04 29.91 -61.08
CA LEU A 609 17.32 30.61 -61.25
C LEU A 609 17.80 30.61 -62.71
N ALA A 610 17.46 29.58 -63.49
CA ALA A 610 17.81 29.51 -64.92
C ALA A 610 16.99 30.47 -65.79
N PHE A 611 15.71 30.72 -65.45
CA PHE A 611 14.84 31.61 -66.22
C PHE A 611 14.95 33.09 -65.85
N LEU A 612 15.49 33.39 -64.67
CA LEU A 612 15.61 34.76 -64.17
C LEU A 612 16.41 35.70 -65.11
N PRO A 613 17.54 35.30 -65.71
CA PRO A 613 18.27 36.14 -66.66
C PRO A 613 17.48 36.36 -67.97
N ALA A 614 16.78 35.33 -68.45
CA ALA A 614 15.98 35.42 -69.67
C ALA A 614 14.77 36.36 -69.48
N MET A 615 14.12 36.32 -68.31
CA MET A 615 13.06 37.28 -67.96
C MET A 615 13.57 38.72 -67.86
N PHE A 616 14.77 38.93 -67.31
CA PHE A 616 15.40 40.25 -67.27
C PHE A 616 15.68 40.78 -68.69
N VAL A 617 16.16 39.93 -69.61
CA VAL A 617 16.38 40.30 -71.01
C VAL A 617 15.06 40.68 -71.69
N ALA A 618 14.00 39.87 -71.52
CA ALA A 618 12.70 40.11 -72.14
C ALA A 618 12.04 41.43 -71.65
N THR A 619 12.08 41.68 -70.35
CA THR A 619 11.55 42.92 -69.74
C THR A 619 12.33 44.15 -70.17
N PHE A 620 13.65 44.03 -70.35
CA PHE A 620 14.48 45.12 -70.88
C PHE A 620 14.07 45.51 -72.31
N PHE A 621 13.87 44.53 -73.21
CA PHE A 621 13.40 44.82 -74.57
C PHE A 621 11.97 45.37 -74.63
N GLN A 622 11.12 44.97 -73.68
CA GLN A 622 9.76 45.48 -73.55
C GLN A 622 9.68 46.91 -72.99
N SER A 623 10.76 47.44 -72.39
CA SER A 623 10.80 48.79 -71.81
C SER A 623 10.79 49.95 -72.82
N GLY A 624 10.71 49.66 -74.12
CA GLY A 624 10.53 50.68 -75.16
C GLY A 624 11.81 51.13 -75.87
N LEU A 625 12.84 50.29 -75.95
CA LEU A 625 14.11 50.61 -76.64
C LEU A 625 13.98 50.70 -78.18
N VAL A 626 12.80 50.41 -78.73
CA VAL A 626 12.46 50.57 -80.15
C VAL A 626 11.27 51.53 -80.24
N GLU A 627 11.53 52.77 -80.64
CA GLU A 627 10.49 53.76 -80.90
C GLU A 627 10.13 53.74 -82.39
N ILE A 628 8.86 53.43 -82.69
CA ILE A 628 8.35 53.40 -84.07
C ILE A 628 7.90 54.82 -84.42
N ASN A 629 8.61 55.48 -85.33
CA ASN A 629 8.30 56.86 -85.71
C ASN A 629 7.16 56.88 -86.73
N GLN A 630 5.93 57.13 -86.25
CA GLN A 630 4.70 57.03 -87.05
C GLN A 630 4.55 58.07 -88.19
N LYS A 631 5.53 58.95 -88.43
CA LYS A 631 5.46 60.00 -89.46
C LYS A 631 6.43 59.82 -90.65
N ALA A 632 7.13 58.69 -90.77
CA ALA A 632 8.04 58.45 -91.90
C ALA A 632 7.31 57.90 -93.14
N THR A 633 7.50 58.52 -94.31
CA THR A 633 6.86 58.14 -95.59
C THR A 633 7.66 57.11 -96.41
N GLY A 634 8.56 56.36 -95.78
CA GLY A 634 9.38 55.32 -96.42
C GLY A 634 9.92 54.30 -95.42
N VAL A 635 10.04 53.04 -95.86
CA VAL A 635 10.36 51.86 -95.04
C VAL A 635 11.71 51.98 -94.33
N ASP A 636 12.67 52.71 -94.90
CA ASP A 636 14.04 52.79 -94.38
C ASP A 636 14.19 53.69 -93.14
N ASN A 637 13.18 54.50 -92.78
CA ASN A 637 13.24 55.46 -91.66
C ASN A 637 12.10 55.30 -90.63
N ALA A 638 11.32 54.22 -90.69
CA ALA A 638 10.18 54.00 -89.77
C ALA A 638 10.59 53.47 -88.38
N VAL A 639 11.81 52.95 -88.24
CA VAL A 639 12.32 52.35 -87.01
C VAL A 639 13.64 53.03 -86.62
N ILE A 640 13.63 53.87 -85.59
CA ILE A 640 14.87 54.46 -85.08
C ILE A 640 15.49 53.46 -84.11
N PHE A 641 16.41 52.64 -84.62
CA PHE A 641 17.18 51.72 -83.81
C PHE A 641 18.36 52.49 -83.20
N HIS A 642 18.32 52.80 -81.90
CA HIS A 642 19.45 53.40 -81.20
C HIS A 642 20.58 52.37 -81.05
N GLY A 643 21.41 52.22 -82.09
CA GLY A 643 22.52 51.25 -82.14
C GLY A 643 23.56 51.45 -81.02
N SER A 644 23.72 52.68 -80.50
CA SER A 644 24.59 52.95 -79.35
C SER A 644 24.04 52.39 -78.03
N ALA A 645 22.71 52.48 -77.80
CA ALA A 645 22.05 51.89 -76.64
C ALA A 645 22.01 50.36 -76.73
N PHE A 646 21.77 49.81 -77.92
CA PHE A 646 21.83 48.37 -78.17
C PHE A 646 23.26 47.81 -78.00
N GLY A 647 24.29 48.58 -78.39
CA GLY A 647 25.69 48.22 -78.18
C GLY A 647 26.08 48.13 -76.71
N ILE A 648 25.71 49.12 -75.89
CA ILE A 648 25.94 49.11 -74.43
C ILE A 648 25.13 47.99 -73.76
N PHE A 649 23.88 47.80 -74.18
CA PHE A 649 23.04 46.71 -73.69
C PHE A 649 23.63 45.34 -74.03
N SER A 650 23.99 45.08 -75.28
CA SER A 650 24.64 43.84 -75.74
C SER A 650 25.93 43.57 -74.95
N ALA A 651 26.74 44.62 -74.75
CA ALA A 651 27.99 44.56 -73.99
C ALA A 651 27.82 44.29 -72.49
N ILE A 652 26.64 44.55 -71.90
CA ILE A 652 26.35 44.21 -70.49
C ILE A 652 25.61 42.88 -70.40
N CYS A 653 24.68 42.63 -71.32
CA CYS A 653 23.72 41.53 -71.27
C CYS A 653 24.34 40.19 -71.65
N PHE A 654 25.17 40.13 -72.71
CA PHE A 654 25.87 38.88 -73.07
C PHE A 654 26.88 38.42 -72.01
N PRO A 655 27.72 39.28 -71.42
CA PRO A 655 28.60 38.83 -70.34
C PRO A 655 27.82 38.51 -69.05
N LEU A 656 26.74 39.22 -68.73
CA LEU A 656 25.88 38.83 -67.59
C LEU A 656 25.23 37.46 -67.83
N MET A 657 24.75 37.20 -69.05
CA MET A 657 24.19 35.91 -69.45
C MET A 657 25.25 34.81 -69.42
N ALA A 658 26.43 35.05 -69.99
CA ALA A 658 27.55 34.13 -69.92
C ALA A 658 27.98 33.86 -68.47
N PHE A 659 28.02 34.87 -67.61
CA PHE A 659 28.33 34.73 -66.19
C PHE A 659 27.28 33.88 -65.46
N THR A 660 25.99 34.14 -65.70
CA THR A 660 24.91 33.33 -65.11
C THR A 660 24.94 31.87 -65.59
N PHE A 661 25.23 31.62 -66.87
CA PHE A 661 25.41 30.25 -67.39
C PHE A 661 26.66 29.58 -66.83
N PHE A 662 27.76 30.31 -66.66
CA PHE A 662 29.00 29.77 -66.10
C PHE A 662 28.83 29.42 -64.63
N LEU A 663 28.19 30.31 -63.86
CA LEU A 663 27.83 30.08 -62.46
C LEU A 663 26.85 28.91 -62.33
N TRP A 664 25.92 28.76 -63.29
CA TRP A 664 25.01 27.62 -63.38
C TRP A 664 25.75 26.30 -63.63
N ILE A 665 26.66 26.23 -64.61
CA ILE A 665 27.47 25.03 -64.88
C ILE A 665 28.30 24.64 -63.65
N ILE A 666 28.87 25.63 -62.95
CA ILE A 666 29.64 25.41 -61.72
C ILE A 666 28.75 24.85 -60.61
N VAL A 667 27.60 25.46 -60.34
CA VAL A 667 26.67 25.01 -59.29
C VAL A 667 26.10 23.63 -59.62
N PHE A 668 25.71 23.38 -60.87
CA PHE A 668 25.22 22.08 -61.32
C PHE A 668 26.29 20.99 -61.17
N ASN A 669 27.52 21.26 -61.62
CA ASN A 669 28.62 20.31 -61.47
C ASN A 669 29.00 20.09 -60.00
N TYR A 670 28.94 21.13 -59.16
CA TYR A 670 29.19 21.01 -57.72
C TYR A 670 28.11 20.16 -57.04
N MET A 671 26.83 20.41 -57.32
CA MET A 671 25.71 19.62 -56.79
C MET A 671 25.74 18.18 -57.29
N ALA A 672 26.01 17.94 -58.58
CA ALA A 672 26.12 16.60 -59.17
C ALA A 672 27.34 15.83 -58.64
N ARG A 673 28.46 16.52 -58.33
CA ARG A 673 29.62 15.90 -57.66
C ARG A 673 29.30 15.58 -56.19
N ARG A 674 28.58 16.45 -55.48
CA ARG A 674 28.16 16.23 -54.09
C ARG A 674 27.17 15.07 -53.97
N ALA A 675 26.23 14.94 -54.90
CA ALA A 675 25.29 13.80 -54.96
C ALA A 675 26.02 12.47 -55.20
N ARG A 676 26.96 12.43 -56.17
CA ARG A 676 27.78 11.23 -56.43
C ARG A 676 28.65 10.80 -55.26
N ARG A 677 29.17 11.75 -54.48
CA ARG A 677 29.96 11.48 -53.26
C ARG A 677 29.12 10.92 -52.10
N ARG A 678 27.82 11.23 -52.02
CA ARG A 678 26.92 10.66 -51.00
C ARG A 678 26.59 9.20 -51.30
N ILE A 679 26.27 8.89 -52.55
CA ILE A 679 25.96 7.52 -53.00
C ILE A 679 27.14 6.55 -52.79
N THR A 680 28.38 7.04 -52.91
CA THR A 680 29.60 6.24 -52.68
C THR A 680 29.97 6.07 -51.20
N MET A 681 29.40 6.90 -50.29
CA MET A 681 29.59 6.76 -48.85
C MET A 681 28.54 5.86 -48.19
N GLU A 682 27.36 5.71 -48.79
CA GLU A 682 26.30 4.81 -48.30
C GLU A 682 26.44 3.36 -48.80
N SER A 683 27.32 3.12 -49.80
CA SER A 683 27.61 1.80 -50.35
C SER A 683 28.84 1.10 -49.73
N VAL A 684 29.32 1.57 -48.57
CA VAL A 684 30.41 1.00 -47.75
C VAL A 684 29.89 0.80 -46.34
#